data_AF-A0A956P6G1-F1
#
_entry.id   AF-A0A956P6G1-F1
#
_cell.length_a   1.000
_cell.length_b   1.000
_cell.length_c   1.000
_cell.angle_alpha   90.00
_cell.angle_beta   90.00
_cell.angle_gamma   90.00
#
_symmetry.space_group_name_H-M   'P 1'
#
loop_
_entity.id
_entity.type
_entity.pdbx_description
1 polymer ?
#
loop_
_entity_poly.entity_id
_entity_poly.type
_entity_poly.pdbx_seq_one_letter_code
_entity_poly.pdbx_strand_id
1 'polypeptide(L)'
;MRTNPLALLAVAAALASPPPTWATQPPAPGVLVPPEVRANLERIKSAPIERGLTRSVARAAAARAAAARGIQVSPALTAVTGTYAVPVVPVLYANTGGAPYAVSNLQTELFDGTWPTGTMTEHYAEMSYGALTVTGTVYGWTSLGQNDTYYEGGGSCKGLCGSAKVGELITTSVAAIDGSVDFGQYDNDGPDGNPNSGDDDGYVDFIAFVHPEAGGECGNSNIWSHRWTLGGWGLGAYSTNDDSASGGKIKIYDYVIQPALACDGGTMIQIGVFSHEFGHAFGLPDFYDTDSSSEGDGNWALMASGSWGGNGAHPEKPSHMMAWSKQYLGWLTPTTVSNSTTGVSVAQAETNAAAIKIPFTDGSSSEYFLIENRQQTGFDQYVPAGGLLIWHIDEAKWTSPSNNANTSECIDGPGVNVCGSSHYTVALEQADGSFHLEQKSNRGDSGDPFRSGYKTTFTPSTTPWSRDYSNGSSRQPTITNISASGSTMTFDLSLPAGTPCPPTNATLLTGDFNGDGESDIAWRNTSTGGLVFWIMNGQTITSSKVIATVDTNLVLKATGDFDGDGKSDLLWRNPSTGRLALWLMNGFNAKKIQVIGNVSTALSVQTVGDLDGDGRDDITWRHGSTGTLAIWLMNGISAKQISLIPNVSQNIELHGSGDLNGDGRRDLLWRNPTTGRLAIWFMNGVNAQSISIVEGVQTAIVLQGSGDLDGDGKDDLIWRNPSNGVLVYWLMNAASAKSITVHGAVSTSMALDGLSDHDGDGKMDLLWRNTSSNAATVWLMNGATASRTASVGADCDTSVNWGPAPMTYDENMNLVACDAPDEDGDGWTICGGDCDDADPHVHPGGADLPGNGLDEDCDGADATSPLCAAVPEGAGGAWGLALYALPFLAALRGRRRVQTHTQAMKKN
;
A
#
# COMPACT_ATOMS: atom_id res chain seq x y z
N MET A 1 -33.91 0.92 41.86
CA MET A 1 -34.80 1.54 40.85
C MET A 1 -34.00 1.61 39.56
N ARG A 2 -34.24 0.66 38.64
CA ARG A 2 -34.83 0.87 37.30
C ARG A 2 -33.94 1.65 36.30
N THR A 3 -33.28 0.87 35.43
CA THR A 3 -33.23 0.95 33.95
C THR A 3 -32.98 2.28 33.23
N ASN A 4 -31.89 2.40 32.46
CA ASN A 4 -31.88 2.45 30.98
C ASN A 4 -30.45 2.59 30.37
N PRO A 5 -30.05 1.82 29.34
CA PRO A 5 -28.98 2.18 28.41
C PRO A 5 -29.47 2.23 26.94
N LEU A 6 -29.34 3.37 26.29
CA LEU A 6 -29.50 3.70 24.84
C LEU A 6 -29.00 5.16 24.73
N ALA A 7 -28.27 5.66 23.75
CA ALA A 7 -27.64 5.16 22.53
C ALA A 7 -26.75 6.30 21.95
N LEU A 8 -25.83 5.94 21.05
CA LEU A 8 -25.23 6.73 19.95
C LEU A 8 -24.46 8.05 20.19
N LEU A 9 -23.25 8.15 19.62
CA LEU A 9 -22.94 8.95 18.41
C LEU A 9 -21.53 8.57 17.91
N ALA A 10 -21.41 7.96 16.71
CA ALA A 10 -21.12 8.61 15.43
C ALA A 10 -19.62 8.58 15.08
N VAL A 11 -19.21 7.52 14.38
CA VAL A 11 -18.00 7.53 13.55
C VAL A 11 -18.36 8.27 12.27
N ALA A 12 -17.84 9.49 12.12
CA ALA A 12 -17.93 10.25 10.89
C ALA A 12 -16.96 9.64 9.87
N ALA A 13 -17.51 9.16 8.75
CA ALA A 13 -16.77 8.96 7.52
C ALA A 13 -17.62 9.51 6.36
N ALA A 14 -16.92 9.92 5.30
CA ALA A 14 -17.41 10.39 4.01
C ALA A 14 -17.70 11.90 3.89
N LEU A 15 -16.73 12.62 3.32
CA LEU A 15 -17.03 13.71 2.39
C LEU A 15 -16.20 13.52 1.12
N ALA A 16 -16.90 13.72 0.00
CA ALA A 16 -16.51 13.63 -1.40
C ALA A 16 -16.52 12.22 -2.04
N SER A 17 -17.54 11.94 -2.86
CA SER A 17 -17.43 11.29 -4.19
C SER A 17 -18.79 11.22 -4.95
N PRO A 18 -18.78 11.12 -6.30
CA PRO A 18 -19.83 11.55 -7.25
C PRO A 18 -20.85 10.45 -7.68
N PRO A 19 -21.85 10.75 -8.56
CA PRO A 19 -23.07 9.93 -8.79
C PRO A 19 -23.03 8.82 -9.90
N PRO A 20 -23.92 7.79 -9.84
CA PRO A 20 -24.04 6.59 -10.71
C PRO A 20 -24.24 6.80 -12.21
N THR A 21 -23.74 5.83 -13.00
CA THR A 21 -24.08 5.57 -14.43
C THR A 21 -24.64 4.14 -14.62
N TRP A 22 -25.20 3.86 -15.80
CA TRP A 22 -26.07 2.73 -16.07
C TRP A 22 -25.34 1.55 -16.70
N ALA A 23 -25.81 0.35 -16.40
CA ALA A 23 -25.28 -0.91 -16.88
C ALA A 23 -26.07 -1.40 -18.10
N THR A 24 -25.37 -1.87 -19.12
CA THR A 24 -25.97 -2.42 -20.35
C THR A 24 -25.26 -3.69 -20.78
N GLN A 25 -25.95 -4.59 -21.45
CA GLN A 25 -25.29 -5.77 -21.99
C GLN A 25 -24.37 -5.41 -23.20
N PRO A 26 -23.20 -6.06 -23.37
CA PRO A 26 -22.31 -5.81 -24.51
C PRO A 26 -22.90 -6.29 -25.84
N PRO A 27 -22.68 -5.56 -26.96
CA PRO A 27 -23.23 -5.95 -28.25
C PRO A 27 -22.81 -7.37 -28.65
N ALA A 28 -23.69 -8.09 -29.35
CA ALA A 28 -23.36 -9.39 -29.94
C ALA A 28 -22.13 -9.28 -30.88
N PRO A 29 -21.36 -10.36 -31.10
CA PRO A 29 -20.19 -10.30 -31.96
C PRO A 29 -20.51 -9.74 -33.35
N GLY A 30 -19.71 -8.76 -33.79
CA GLY A 30 -19.92 -8.06 -35.06
C GLY A 30 -20.96 -6.93 -35.02
N VAL A 31 -21.58 -6.65 -33.87
CA VAL A 31 -22.47 -5.52 -33.65
C VAL A 31 -21.71 -4.41 -32.91
N LEU A 32 -21.96 -3.15 -33.30
CA LEU A 32 -21.39 -1.97 -32.64
C LEU A 32 -22.39 -1.39 -31.64
N VAL A 33 -21.87 -0.79 -30.56
CA VAL A 33 -22.69 0.00 -29.62
C VAL A 33 -23.23 1.23 -30.36
N PRO A 34 -24.56 1.42 -30.47
CA PRO A 34 -25.13 2.58 -31.13
C PRO A 34 -24.76 3.89 -30.40
N PRO A 35 -24.54 5.01 -31.12
CA PRO A 35 -24.23 6.30 -30.51
C PRO A 35 -25.26 6.77 -29.48
N GLU A 36 -26.54 6.41 -29.65
CA GLU A 36 -27.62 6.75 -28.74
C GLU A 36 -27.57 5.96 -27.43
N VAL A 37 -27.13 4.71 -27.47
CA VAL A 37 -26.87 3.91 -26.27
C VAL A 37 -25.74 4.57 -25.50
N ARG A 38 -24.62 4.84 -26.17
CA ARG A 38 -23.46 5.57 -25.59
C ARG A 38 -23.86 6.92 -24.98
N ALA A 39 -24.60 7.76 -25.71
CA ALA A 39 -25.04 9.05 -25.20
C ALA A 39 -25.96 8.94 -23.98
N ASN A 40 -26.74 7.85 -23.89
CA ASN A 40 -27.58 7.55 -22.73
C ASN A 40 -26.84 6.77 -21.64
N LEU A 41 -25.58 6.37 -21.79
CA LEU A 41 -24.72 5.89 -20.70
C LEU A 41 -24.02 7.06 -19.97
N GLU A 42 -24.04 8.27 -20.56
CA GLU A 42 -23.42 9.49 -20.02
C GLU A 42 -24.39 10.51 -19.38
N ARG A 43 -25.70 10.43 -19.64
CA ARG A 43 -26.68 11.53 -19.44
C ARG A 43 -27.41 11.65 -18.08
N ILE A 44 -27.46 10.67 -17.18
CA ILE A 44 -28.32 10.73 -15.97
C ILE A 44 -27.55 10.35 -14.71
N LYS A 45 -27.61 11.26 -13.76
CA LYS A 45 -27.10 11.16 -12.40
C LYS A 45 -28.29 10.88 -11.48
N SER A 46 -28.37 9.70 -10.88
CA SER A 46 -29.24 9.47 -9.71
C SER A 46 -28.37 9.30 -8.46
N ALA A 47 -28.92 9.18 -7.26
CA ALA A 47 -28.10 8.96 -6.06
C ALA A 47 -27.82 7.46 -5.89
N PRO A 48 -26.62 7.04 -5.40
CA PRO A 48 -26.47 5.70 -4.88
C PRO A 48 -27.45 5.56 -3.72
N ILE A 49 -28.30 4.55 -3.79
CA ILE A 49 -29.03 4.10 -2.61
C ILE A 49 -28.49 2.72 -2.34
N GLU A 50 -27.82 2.54 -1.20
CA GLU A 50 -27.50 1.22 -0.67
C GLU A 50 -28.84 0.52 -0.42
N ARG A 51 -29.30 -0.25 -1.42
CA ARG A 51 -30.53 -1.05 -1.38
C ARG A 51 -30.30 -2.42 -1.97
N GLY A 52 -31.08 -3.39 -1.51
CA GLY A 52 -31.03 -4.75 -2.01
C GLY A 52 -29.62 -5.33 -1.97
N LEU A 53 -29.23 -6.01 -3.06
CA LEU A 53 -27.95 -6.75 -3.11
C LEU A 53 -26.69 -5.89 -2.94
N THR A 54 -26.75 -4.59 -3.23
CA THR A 54 -25.60 -3.68 -2.99
C THR A 54 -25.32 -3.48 -1.50
N ARG A 55 -26.32 -3.60 -0.61
CA ARG A 55 -26.11 -3.60 0.85
C ARG A 55 -25.32 -4.83 1.30
N SER A 56 -25.59 -5.99 0.72
CA SER A 56 -24.85 -7.23 1.00
C SER A 56 -23.37 -7.10 0.65
N VAL A 57 -23.07 -6.46 -0.48
CA VAL A 57 -21.69 -6.16 -0.90
C VAL A 57 -21.02 -5.17 0.06
N ALA A 58 -21.70 -4.08 0.42
CA ALA A 58 -21.18 -3.08 1.36
C ALA A 58 -20.87 -3.69 2.74
N ARG A 59 -21.75 -4.57 3.25
CA ARG A 59 -21.49 -5.31 4.49
C ARG A 59 -20.29 -6.23 4.37
N ALA A 60 -20.18 -6.98 3.27
CA ALA A 60 -19.05 -7.87 3.02
C ALA A 60 -17.72 -7.10 2.95
N ALA A 61 -17.71 -5.95 2.27
CA ALA A 61 -16.55 -5.06 2.20
C ALA A 61 -16.18 -4.50 3.58
N ALA A 62 -17.15 -4.02 4.36
CA ALA A 62 -16.91 -3.52 5.72
C ALA A 62 -16.35 -4.62 6.64
N ALA A 63 -16.87 -5.84 6.54
CA ALA A 63 -16.37 -7.02 7.26
C ALA A 63 -14.93 -7.35 6.89
N ARG A 64 -14.57 -7.35 5.59
CA ARG A 64 -13.17 -7.52 5.13
C ARG A 64 -12.26 -6.44 5.68
N ALA A 65 -12.68 -5.17 5.62
CA ALA A 65 -11.90 -4.04 6.14
C ALA A 65 -11.74 -4.09 7.68
N ALA A 66 -12.70 -4.65 8.40
CA ALA A 66 -12.58 -4.91 9.84
C ALA A 66 -11.59 -6.05 10.11
N ALA A 67 -11.70 -7.16 9.37
CA ALA A 67 -10.79 -8.30 9.48
C ALA A 67 -9.33 -7.89 9.19
N ALA A 68 -9.09 -7.07 8.17
CA ALA A 68 -7.77 -6.51 7.85
C ALA A 68 -7.17 -5.65 8.99
N ARG A 69 -8.01 -5.09 9.87
CA ARG A 69 -7.60 -4.35 11.07
C ARG A 69 -7.45 -5.24 12.32
N GLY A 70 -7.44 -6.57 12.15
CA GLY A 70 -7.31 -7.54 13.23
C GLY A 70 -8.58 -7.78 14.03
N ILE A 71 -9.72 -7.21 13.61
CA ILE A 71 -11.01 -7.45 14.26
C ILE A 71 -11.48 -8.85 13.86
N GLN A 72 -11.86 -9.67 14.85
CA GLN A 72 -12.40 -11.01 14.57
C GLN A 72 -13.76 -10.88 13.89
N VAL A 73 -13.88 -11.40 12.67
CA VAL A 73 -15.12 -11.42 11.88
C VAL A 73 -15.35 -12.84 11.39
N SER A 74 -16.62 -13.28 11.36
CA SER A 74 -16.97 -14.57 10.76
C SER A 74 -16.60 -14.58 9.28
N PRO A 75 -15.94 -15.63 8.74
CA PRO A 75 -15.61 -15.72 7.33
C PRO A 75 -16.83 -15.54 6.40
N ALA A 76 -18.00 -16.06 6.79
CA ALA A 76 -19.23 -15.93 6.01
C ALA A 76 -19.67 -14.46 5.81
N LEU A 77 -19.32 -13.56 6.73
CA LEU A 77 -19.66 -12.13 6.61
C LEU A 77 -18.75 -11.38 5.65
N THR A 78 -17.65 -11.99 5.19
CA THR A 78 -16.65 -11.34 4.33
C THR A 78 -16.94 -11.47 2.84
N ALA A 79 -18.03 -12.15 2.48
CA ALA A 79 -18.44 -12.40 1.10
C ALA A 79 -19.94 -12.14 0.93
N VAL A 80 -20.37 -11.93 -0.31
CA VAL A 80 -21.79 -12.03 -0.66
C VAL A 80 -22.17 -13.50 -0.65
N THR A 81 -23.00 -13.90 0.31
CA THR A 81 -23.36 -15.30 0.54
C THR A 81 -24.86 -15.49 0.72
N GLY A 82 -25.35 -16.71 0.50
CA GLY A 82 -26.71 -17.12 0.82
C GLY A 82 -27.56 -17.35 -0.42
N THR A 83 -28.87 -17.42 -0.21
CA THR A 83 -29.85 -17.67 -1.27
C THR A 83 -30.61 -16.39 -1.58
N TYR A 84 -30.53 -15.94 -2.83
CA TYR A 84 -31.30 -14.80 -3.32
C TYR A 84 -32.34 -15.26 -4.33
N ALA A 85 -33.60 -14.98 -4.03
CA ALA A 85 -34.71 -15.26 -4.92
C ALA A 85 -34.94 -14.06 -5.85
N VAL A 86 -35.19 -14.32 -7.13
CA VAL A 86 -35.46 -13.29 -8.14
C VAL A 86 -36.86 -13.50 -8.72
N PRO A 87 -37.76 -12.50 -8.65
CA PRO A 87 -38.98 -12.50 -9.43
C PRO A 87 -38.64 -12.17 -10.89
N VAL A 88 -39.08 -13.03 -11.81
CA VAL A 88 -38.93 -12.81 -13.26
C VAL A 88 -40.32 -12.59 -13.86
N VAL A 89 -40.50 -11.44 -14.52
CA VAL A 89 -41.79 -10.98 -15.06
C VAL A 89 -41.71 -10.85 -16.59
N PRO A 90 -42.09 -11.90 -17.34
CA PRO A 90 -42.21 -11.82 -18.79
C PRO A 90 -43.40 -10.96 -19.22
N VAL A 91 -43.23 -10.17 -20.27
CA VAL A 91 -44.25 -9.24 -20.77
C VAL A 91 -44.57 -9.49 -22.25
N LEU A 92 -45.80 -9.16 -22.66
CA LEU A 92 -46.24 -9.19 -24.05
C LEU A 92 -46.72 -7.80 -24.46
N TYR A 93 -46.12 -7.25 -25.51
CA TYR A 93 -46.69 -6.09 -26.20
C TYR A 93 -48.01 -6.45 -26.87
N ALA A 94 -48.86 -5.45 -27.12
CA ALA A 94 -50.14 -5.63 -27.78
C ALA A 94 -50.02 -6.24 -29.21
N ASN A 95 -48.86 -6.08 -29.86
CA ASN A 95 -48.56 -6.62 -31.19
C ASN A 95 -47.72 -7.92 -31.21
N THR A 96 -47.38 -8.51 -30.06
CA THR A 96 -46.51 -9.72 -30.00
C THR A 96 -47.11 -10.95 -30.68
N GLY A 97 -48.44 -11.05 -30.76
CA GLY A 97 -49.15 -12.17 -31.39
C GLY A 97 -49.23 -13.46 -30.53
N GLY A 98 -48.47 -13.56 -29.43
CA GLY A 98 -48.56 -14.64 -28.45
C GLY A 98 -47.29 -14.78 -27.60
N ALA A 99 -47.31 -15.68 -26.62
CA ALA A 99 -46.11 -16.03 -25.85
C ALA A 99 -45.06 -16.72 -26.75
N PRO A 100 -43.79 -16.25 -26.78
CA PRO A 100 -42.74 -16.87 -27.58
C PRO A 100 -42.43 -18.32 -27.19
N TYR A 101 -42.58 -18.66 -25.91
CA TYR A 101 -42.41 -20.01 -25.37
C TYR A 101 -43.15 -20.16 -24.03
N ALA A 102 -43.25 -21.41 -23.55
CA ALA A 102 -43.80 -21.71 -22.24
C ALA A 102 -42.88 -21.19 -21.12
N VAL A 103 -43.45 -20.49 -20.13
CA VAL A 103 -42.69 -19.93 -18.99
C VAL A 103 -41.91 -20.99 -18.21
N SER A 104 -42.39 -22.25 -18.21
CA SER A 104 -41.69 -23.38 -17.60
C SER A 104 -40.32 -23.65 -18.19
N ASN A 105 -40.10 -23.33 -19.47
CA ASN A 105 -38.80 -23.51 -20.10
C ASN A 105 -37.78 -22.54 -19.50
N LEU A 106 -38.17 -21.26 -19.38
CA LEU A 106 -37.33 -20.24 -18.76
C LEU A 106 -37.12 -20.49 -17.25
N GLN A 107 -38.17 -20.92 -16.54
CA GLN A 107 -38.03 -21.34 -15.13
C GLN A 107 -36.99 -22.46 -14.98
N THR A 108 -37.03 -23.47 -15.86
CA THR A 108 -36.11 -24.61 -15.80
C THR A 108 -34.68 -24.20 -16.12
N GLU A 109 -34.48 -23.36 -17.15
CA GLU A 109 -33.16 -22.89 -17.56
C GLU A 109 -32.54 -21.91 -16.55
N LEU A 110 -33.33 -21.05 -15.92
CA LEU A 110 -32.79 -20.12 -14.93
C LEU A 110 -32.54 -20.81 -13.58
N PHE A 111 -33.51 -21.56 -13.05
CA PHE A 111 -33.52 -21.92 -11.63
C PHE A 111 -33.66 -23.41 -11.30
N ASP A 112 -34.59 -24.13 -11.94
CA ASP A 112 -34.96 -25.47 -11.44
C ASP A 112 -33.94 -26.56 -11.81
N GLY A 113 -33.42 -26.52 -13.04
CA GLY A 113 -32.58 -27.57 -13.60
C GLY A 113 -33.24 -28.96 -13.63
N THR A 114 -32.57 -29.99 -14.16
CA THR A 114 -31.35 -29.95 -14.97
C THR A 114 -31.65 -29.45 -16.38
N TRP A 115 -30.90 -28.47 -16.85
CA TRP A 115 -30.95 -27.98 -18.23
C TRP A 115 -29.72 -28.49 -19.01
N PRO A 116 -29.82 -28.88 -20.30
CA PRO A 116 -28.73 -29.54 -21.02
C PRO A 116 -27.40 -28.77 -21.05
N THR A 117 -27.47 -27.45 -20.99
CA THR A 117 -26.33 -26.54 -21.06
C THR A 117 -26.00 -25.92 -19.71
N GLY A 118 -26.65 -26.38 -18.64
CA GLY A 118 -26.58 -25.82 -17.30
C GLY A 118 -27.52 -24.63 -17.08
N THR A 119 -27.73 -24.26 -15.81
CA THR A 119 -28.63 -23.18 -15.41
C THR A 119 -27.90 -21.94 -14.90
N MET A 120 -28.62 -20.82 -14.78
CA MET A 120 -28.10 -19.62 -14.14
C MET A 120 -27.75 -19.88 -12.65
N THR A 121 -28.57 -20.67 -11.95
CA THR A 121 -28.26 -21.15 -10.59
C THR A 121 -26.92 -21.89 -10.53
N GLU A 122 -26.69 -22.83 -11.45
CA GLU A 122 -25.44 -23.59 -11.51
C GLU A 122 -24.24 -22.70 -11.87
N HIS A 123 -24.41 -21.74 -12.78
CA HIS A 123 -23.35 -20.81 -13.17
C HIS A 123 -22.88 -19.95 -11.99
N TYR A 124 -23.80 -19.35 -11.23
CA TYR A 124 -23.45 -18.57 -10.04
C TYR A 124 -22.92 -19.43 -8.89
N ALA A 125 -23.43 -20.65 -8.73
CA ALA A 125 -22.89 -21.59 -7.74
C ALA A 125 -21.43 -21.96 -8.08
N GLU A 126 -21.09 -22.16 -9.36
CA GLU A 126 -19.73 -22.44 -9.82
C GLU A 126 -18.79 -21.25 -9.57
N MET A 127 -19.14 -20.05 -10.04
CA MET A 127 -18.31 -18.84 -9.89
C MET A 127 -18.10 -18.38 -8.45
N SER A 128 -19.08 -18.64 -7.57
CA SER A 128 -19.05 -18.28 -6.15
C SER A 128 -18.52 -19.38 -5.25
N TYR A 129 -18.13 -20.53 -5.81
CA TYR A 129 -17.67 -21.70 -5.05
C TYR A 129 -18.71 -22.20 -4.03
N GLY A 130 -19.99 -22.10 -4.39
CA GLY A 130 -21.13 -22.46 -3.55
C GLY A 130 -21.49 -21.42 -2.48
N ALA A 131 -20.85 -20.25 -2.46
CA ALA A 131 -21.18 -19.19 -1.51
C ALA A 131 -22.56 -18.56 -1.83
N LEU A 132 -22.93 -18.49 -3.09
CA LEU A 132 -24.18 -17.91 -3.58
C LEU A 132 -25.07 -18.97 -4.23
N THR A 133 -26.36 -18.95 -3.91
CA THR A 133 -27.41 -19.64 -4.67
C THR A 133 -28.40 -18.62 -5.20
N VAL A 134 -28.54 -18.56 -6.53
CA VAL A 134 -29.60 -17.77 -7.18
C VAL A 134 -30.79 -18.69 -7.40
N THR A 135 -31.97 -18.27 -6.99
CA THR A 135 -33.24 -18.98 -7.23
C THR A 135 -34.29 -17.97 -7.68
N GLY A 136 -35.51 -18.41 -7.99
CA GLY A 136 -36.55 -17.48 -8.39
C GLY A 136 -37.81 -18.13 -8.93
N THR A 137 -38.76 -17.28 -9.27
CA THR A 137 -40.02 -17.66 -9.91
C THR A 137 -40.21 -16.85 -11.18
N VAL A 138 -40.42 -17.55 -12.30
CA VAL A 138 -40.85 -16.98 -13.58
C VAL A 138 -42.37 -16.96 -13.61
N TYR A 139 -42.93 -15.75 -13.56
CA TYR A 139 -44.36 -15.54 -13.59
C TYR A 139 -44.94 -15.66 -15.01
N GLY A 140 -46.27 -15.73 -15.09
CA GLY A 140 -46.99 -15.78 -16.36
C GLY A 140 -46.75 -14.53 -17.20
N TRP A 141 -46.79 -14.70 -18.54
CA TRP A 141 -46.71 -13.61 -19.49
C TRP A 141 -47.76 -12.54 -19.23
N THR A 142 -47.32 -11.33 -18.90
CA THR A 142 -48.19 -10.18 -18.58
C THR A 142 -48.46 -9.36 -19.83
N SER A 143 -49.73 -9.20 -20.20
CA SER A 143 -50.11 -8.44 -21.41
C SER A 143 -50.12 -6.94 -21.14
N LEU A 144 -49.38 -6.21 -21.96
CA LEU A 144 -49.31 -4.75 -21.99
C LEU A 144 -50.32 -4.16 -22.96
N GLY A 145 -50.72 -2.91 -22.70
CA GLY A 145 -51.76 -2.24 -23.50
C GLY A 145 -51.27 -1.60 -24.80
N GLN A 146 -49.95 -1.45 -24.98
CA GLN A 146 -49.35 -0.76 -26.14
C GLN A 146 -48.41 -1.69 -26.92
N ASN A 147 -48.07 -1.28 -28.15
CA ASN A 147 -47.11 -2.00 -29.00
C ASN A 147 -45.66 -1.73 -28.56
N ASP A 148 -44.73 -2.60 -28.97
CA ASP A 148 -43.27 -2.49 -28.87
C ASP A 148 -42.71 -1.04 -28.99
N THR A 149 -42.95 -0.40 -30.13
CA THR A 149 -42.45 0.92 -30.53
C THR A 149 -42.79 2.03 -29.55
N TYR A 150 -43.90 1.89 -28.81
CA TYR A 150 -44.27 2.82 -27.75
C TYR A 150 -43.31 2.73 -26.55
N TYR A 151 -43.02 1.51 -26.10
CA TYR A 151 -42.15 1.25 -24.96
C TYR A 151 -40.69 1.52 -25.30
N GLU A 152 -40.28 1.16 -26.52
CA GLU A 152 -38.94 1.37 -27.05
C GLU A 152 -38.62 2.84 -27.31
N GLY A 153 -39.64 3.68 -27.49
CA GLY A 153 -39.52 5.10 -27.80
C GLY A 153 -39.31 5.43 -29.29
N GLY A 154 -39.32 4.40 -30.16
CA GLY A 154 -39.15 4.48 -31.61
C GLY A 154 -37.72 4.83 -32.08
N GLY A 155 -37.43 4.57 -33.36
CA GLY A 155 -36.13 4.89 -33.97
C GLY A 155 -34.96 4.12 -33.37
N SER A 156 -33.86 4.81 -33.05
CA SER A 156 -32.65 4.25 -32.42
C SER A 156 -32.66 4.33 -30.88
N CYS A 157 -33.83 4.58 -30.27
CA CYS A 157 -33.96 4.82 -28.83
C CYS A 157 -33.68 3.58 -27.98
N LYS A 158 -34.05 2.39 -28.48
CA LYS A 158 -33.79 1.07 -27.87
C LYS A 158 -34.14 0.98 -26.37
N GLY A 159 -35.18 1.69 -25.95
CA GLY A 159 -35.60 1.72 -24.54
C GLY A 159 -34.74 2.55 -23.59
N LEU A 160 -33.74 3.31 -24.06
CA LEU A 160 -32.77 4.03 -23.21
C LEU A 160 -32.87 5.57 -23.28
N CYS A 161 -33.62 6.09 -24.25
CA CYS A 161 -33.77 7.54 -24.43
C CYS A 161 -35.04 8.09 -23.75
N GLY A 162 -35.15 9.42 -23.61
CA GLY A 162 -36.26 10.04 -22.90
C GLY A 162 -37.66 9.86 -23.52
N SER A 163 -37.76 9.46 -24.80
CA SER A 163 -39.06 9.13 -25.42
C SER A 163 -39.56 7.74 -25.05
N ALA A 164 -38.68 6.81 -24.66
CA ALA A 164 -39.05 5.47 -24.23
C ALA A 164 -40.00 5.49 -23.02
N LYS A 165 -40.72 4.38 -22.85
CA LYS A 165 -41.73 4.18 -21.81
C LYS A 165 -41.45 2.91 -21.01
N VAL A 166 -40.18 2.53 -20.86
CA VAL A 166 -39.80 1.34 -20.09
C VAL A 166 -40.24 1.46 -18.63
N GLY A 167 -40.09 2.62 -17.97
CA GLY A 167 -40.63 2.81 -16.61
C GLY A 167 -42.15 2.55 -16.49
N GLU A 168 -42.93 2.86 -17.53
CA GLU A 168 -44.36 2.54 -17.59
C GLU A 168 -44.60 1.04 -17.84
N LEU A 169 -43.80 0.40 -18.70
CA LEU A 169 -43.79 -1.05 -18.89
C LEU A 169 -43.59 -1.77 -17.56
N ILE A 170 -42.56 -1.39 -16.81
CA ILE A 170 -42.20 -2.01 -15.52
C ILE A 170 -43.36 -1.83 -14.52
N THR A 171 -43.79 -0.60 -14.28
CA THR A 171 -44.83 -0.30 -13.28
C THR A 171 -46.20 -0.91 -13.64
N THR A 172 -46.58 -0.94 -14.92
CA THR A 172 -47.81 -1.58 -15.38
C THR A 172 -47.76 -3.09 -15.19
N SER A 173 -46.60 -3.70 -15.48
CA SER A 173 -46.41 -5.15 -15.34
C SER A 173 -46.46 -5.59 -13.88
N VAL A 174 -45.79 -4.84 -12.99
CA VAL A 174 -45.86 -5.09 -11.55
C VAL A 174 -47.29 -4.94 -11.05
N ALA A 175 -47.99 -3.85 -11.40
CA ALA A 175 -49.37 -3.63 -10.97
C ALA A 175 -50.34 -4.74 -11.39
N ALA A 176 -50.08 -5.40 -12.53
CA ALA A 176 -50.90 -6.51 -13.00
C ALA A 176 -50.75 -7.79 -12.16
N ILE A 177 -49.59 -7.99 -11.53
CA ILE A 177 -49.29 -9.21 -10.75
C ILE A 177 -49.30 -8.99 -9.23
N ASP A 178 -49.20 -7.73 -8.78
CA ASP A 178 -49.17 -7.29 -7.38
C ASP A 178 -50.25 -7.98 -6.52
N GLY A 179 -51.50 -8.06 -7.00
CA GLY A 179 -52.58 -8.71 -6.25
C GLY A 179 -52.44 -10.23 -6.04
N SER A 180 -51.43 -10.86 -6.66
CA SER A 180 -51.21 -12.32 -6.65
C SER A 180 -49.79 -12.75 -6.28
N VAL A 181 -48.86 -11.80 -6.21
CA VAL A 181 -47.45 -12.03 -5.92
C VAL A 181 -47.12 -11.32 -4.62
N ASP A 182 -46.63 -12.09 -3.65
CA ASP A 182 -46.07 -11.55 -2.42
C ASP A 182 -44.63 -11.12 -2.68
N PHE A 183 -44.42 -9.83 -2.89
CA PHE A 183 -43.10 -9.29 -3.18
C PHE A 183 -42.16 -9.25 -1.97
N GLY A 184 -42.69 -9.44 -0.75
CA GLY A 184 -41.85 -9.55 0.44
C GLY A 184 -40.90 -10.75 0.40
N GLN A 185 -41.20 -11.77 -0.41
CA GLN A 185 -40.33 -12.94 -0.59
C GLN A 185 -38.99 -12.62 -1.28
N TYR A 186 -38.86 -11.41 -1.83
CA TYR A 186 -37.71 -10.98 -2.62
C TYR A 186 -36.96 -9.79 -2.00
N ASP A 187 -37.26 -9.45 -0.75
CA ASP A 187 -36.56 -8.46 0.09
C ASP A 187 -35.74 -9.26 1.11
N ASN A 188 -34.54 -9.70 0.74
CA ASN A 188 -33.69 -10.63 1.53
C ASN A 188 -32.24 -10.14 1.59
N ASP A 189 -32.07 -8.83 1.62
CA ASP A 189 -30.76 -8.20 1.74
C ASP A 189 -30.31 -8.04 3.19
N GLY A 190 -31.02 -8.58 4.18
CA GLY A 190 -30.67 -8.65 5.58
C GLY A 190 -29.58 -9.69 5.89
N PRO A 191 -28.80 -9.52 6.97
CA PRO A 191 -27.86 -10.54 7.44
C PRO A 191 -28.47 -11.88 7.86
N ASP A 192 -29.76 -11.93 8.21
CA ASP A 192 -30.39 -13.14 8.75
C ASP A 192 -30.82 -14.16 7.68
N GLY A 193 -30.88 -13.74 6.42
CA GLY A 193 -31.25 -14.56 5.26
C GLY A 193 -32.73 -14.96 5.22
N ASN A 194 -33.59 -14.30 6.01
CA ASN A 194 -35.04 -14.47 5.97
C ASN A 194 -35.66 -13.29 5.21
N PRO A 195 -36.39 -13.54 4.11
CA PRO A 195 -37.04 -12.45 3.38
C PRO A 195 -38.07 -11.69 4.22
N ASN A 196 -38.15 -10.37 4.03
CA ASN A 196 -39.08 -9.43 4.67
C ASN A 196 -39.08 -9.56 6.20
N SER A 197 -37.88 -9.52 6.75
CA SER A 197 -37.47 -9.47 8.13
C SER A 197 -37.22 -8.03 8.60
N GLY A 198 -36.95 -7.84 9.90
CA GLY A 198 -36.72 -6.53 10.50
C GLY A 198 -35.34 -5.91 10.20
N ASP A 199 -34.45 -6.65 9.53
CA ASP A 199 -33.12 -6.21 9.10
C ASP A 199 -32.98 -5.94 7.59
N ASP A 200 -34.03 -6.26 6.82
CA ASP A 200 -34.17 -5.91 5.40
C ASP A 200 -34.58 -4.44 5.21
N ASP A 201 -34.41 -3.91 3.99
CA ASP A 201 -34.63 -2.49 3.70
C ASP A 201 -36.06 -2.15 3.22
N GLY A 202 -36.91 -3.16 2.99
CA GLY A 202 -38.27 -2.98 2.49
C GLY A 202 -38.36 -2.86 0.98
N TYR A 203 -37.32 -3.25 0.24
CA TYR A 203 -37.27 -3.22 -1.21
C TYR A 203 -37.02 -4.62 -1.78
N VAL A 204 -37.64 -4.91 -2.92
CA VAL A 204 -37.24 -6.09 -3.70
C VAL A 204 -35.77 -5.94 -4.10
N ASP A 205 -34.94 -6.89 -3.69
CA ASP A 205 -33.49 -6.90 -3.85
C ASP A 205 -33.08 -6.73 -5.31
N PHE A 206 -33.80 -7.43 -6.18
CA PHE A 206 -33.59 -7.46 -7.63
C PHE A 206 -34.81 -8.06 -8.32
N ILE A 207 -35.32 -7.43 -9.39
CA ILE A 207 -36.43 -7.95 -10.22
C ILE A 207 -36.05 -7.92 -11.70
N ALA A 208 -36.35 -9.00 -12.42
CA ALA A 208 -36.03 -9.14 -13.84
C ALA A 208 -37.29 -9.10 -14.70
N PHE A 209 -37.21 -8.40 -15.84
CA PHE A 209 -38.27 -8.33 -16.84
C PHE A 209 -37.81 -8.92 -18.15
N VAL A 210 -38.71 -9.62 -18.84
CA VAL A 210 -38.39 -10.29 -20.11
C VAL A 210 -39.32 -9.78 -21.20
N HIS A 211 -38.78 -9.01 -22.15
CA HIS A 211 -39.56 -8.53 -23.31
C HIS A 211 -39.57 -9.58 -24.42
N PRO A 212 -40.64 -9.70 -25.24
CA PRO A 212 -40.92 -10.92 -25.99
C PRO A 212 -40.14 -11.08 -27.30
N GLU A 213 -39.09 -10.30 -27.51
CA GLU A 213 -38.36 -10.18 -28.77
C GLU A 213 -36.86 -10.40 -28.55
N ALA A 214 -36.07 -10.35 -29.62
CA ALA A 214 -34.61 -10.30 -29.52
C ALA A 214 -34.14 -8.93 -29.02
N GLY A 215 -33.03 -8.88 -28.28
CA GLY A 215 -32.54 -7.66 -27.64
C GLY A 215 -31.85 -6.72 -28.62
N GLY A 216 -31.81 -5.43 -28.27
CA GLY A 216 -31.16 -4.38 -29.05
C GLY A 216 -29.67 -4.62 -29.31
N GLU A 217 -29.00 -5.36 -28.41
CA GLU A 217 -27.63 -5.85 -28.49
C GLU A 217 -27.35 -6.72 -29.72
N CYS A 218 -28.39 -7.31 -30.33
CA CYS A 218 -28.33 -8.09 -31.55
C CYS A 218 -28.34 -7.23 -32.83
N GLY A 219 -28.35 -5.90 -32.70
CA GLY A 219 -28.30 -4.96 -33.83
C GLY A 219 -29.67 -4.51 -34.37
N ASN A 220 -30.78 -4.91 -33.74
CA ASN A 220 -32.15 -4.45 -34.06
C ASN A 220 -32.54 -3.17 -33.29
N SER A 221 -33.77 -2.66 -33.45
CA SER A 221 -34.26 -1.44 -32.77
C SER A 221 -34.93 -1.68 -31.42
N ASN A 222 -34.96 -2.93 -30.96
CA ASN A 222 -35.71 -3.33 -29.78
C ASN A 222 -35.02 -2.84 -28.51
N ILE A 223 -35.66 -3.05 -27.36
CA ILE A 223 -35.08 -2.72 -26.05
C ILE A 223 -33.68 -3.34 -25.93
N TRP A 224 -32.67 -2.52 -25.65
CA TRP A 224 -31.33 -2.98 -25.32
C TRP A 224 -31.32 -3.47 -23.87
N SER A 225 -30.76 -4.64 -23.60
CA SER A 225 -30.69 -5.20 -22.24
C SER A 225 -29.96 -4.25 -21.28
N HIS A 226 -30.59 -3.97 -20.13
CA HIS A 226 -30.01 -3.01 -19.18
C HIS A 226 -30.55 -3.16 -17.76
N ARG A 227 -29.75 -2.66 -16.81
CA ARG A 227 -30.16 -2.36 -15.44
C ARG A 227 -30.52 -0.89 -15.29
N TRP A 228 -31.62 -0.60 -14.60
CA TRP A 228 -32.04 0.77 -14.30
C TRP A 228 -32.77 0.91 -12.97
N THR A 229 -33.15 2.14 -12.65
CA THR A 229 -34.04 2.46 -11.53
C THR A 229 -35.27 3.22 -11.99
N LEU A 230 -36.42 3.03 -11.35
CA LEU A 230 -37.61 3.84 -11.62
C LEU A 230 -37.34 5.36 -11.47
N GLY A 231 -36.42 5.73 -10.57
CA GLY A 231 -35.95 7.11 -10.42
C GLY A 231 -35.32 7.70 -11.69
N GLY A 232 -34.59 6.89 -12.46
CA GLY A 232 -34.02 7.31 -13.74
C GLY A 232 -35.08 7.63 -14.81
N TRP A 233 -36.31 7.14 -14.65
CA TRP A 233 -37.47 7.51 -15.47
C TRP A 233 -38.27 8.71 -14.90
N GLY A 234 -37.79 9.34 -13.82
CA GLY A 234 -38.52 10.37 -13.09
C GLY A 234 -39.68 9.82 -12.26
N LEU A 235 -39.70 8.51 -12.01
CA LEU A 235 -40.73 7.83 -11.21
C LEU A 235 -40.23 7.59 -9.79
N GLY A 236 -41.15 7.56 -8.83
CA GLY A 236 -40.85 7.05 -7.50
C GLY A 236 -40.73 5.53 -7.49
N ALA A 237 -40.23 4.97 -6.39
CA ALA A 237 -40.35 3.53 -6.16
C ALA A 237 -41.84 3.13 -6.21
N TYR A 238 -42.14 2.04 -6.91
CA TYR A 238 -43.47 1.45 -6.93
C TYR A 238 -43.74 0.83 -5.56
N SER A 239 -44.85 1.18 -4.93
CA SER A 239 -45.28 0.59 -3.65
C SER A 239 -46.28 -0.52 -3.93
N THR A 240 -45.95 -1.75 -3.52
CA THR A 240 -46.79 -2.94 -3.67
C THR A 240 -47.94 -2.94 -2.64
N ASN A 241 -48.80 -3.95 -2.70
CA ASN A 241 -49.80 -4.17 -1.66
C ASN A 241 -49.28 -5.00 -0.46
N ASP A 242 -48.05 -5.48 -0.50
CA ASP A 242 -47.43 -6.31 0.55
C ASP A 242 -46.84 -5.48 1.69
N ASP A 243 -47.06 -5.91 2.93
CA ASP A 243 -46.53 -5.22 4.12
C ASP A 243 -45.04 -5.50 4.30
N SER A 244 -44.25 -4.45 4.56
CA SER A 244 -42.83 -4.59 4.93
C SER A 244 -42.67 -4.69 6.45
N ALA A 245 -41.84 -5.64 6.91
CA ALA A 245 -41.47 -5.79 8.32
C ALA A 245 -40.67 -4.60 8.86
N SER A 246 -39.94 -3.90 7.99
CA SER A 246 -39.25 -2.63 8.27
C SER A 246 -40.19 -1.41 8.29
N GLY A 247 -41.49 -1.63 8.02
CA GLY A 247 -42.56 -0.66 8.13
C GLY A 247 -42.99 -0.06 6.79
N GLY A 248 -44.30 0.01 6.56
CA GLY A 248 -44.89 0.48 5.31
C GLY A 248 -45.16 -0.67 4.34
N LYS A 249 -44.95 -0.43 3.05
CA LYS A 249 -45.16 -1.41 1.97
C LYS A 249 -43.84 -1.79 1.33
N ILE A 250 -43.74 -3.02 0.85
CA ILE A 250 -42.62 -3.48 0.02
C ILE A 250 -42.57 -2.62 -1.26
N LYS A 251 -41.36 -2.25 -1.67
CA LYS A 251 -41.14 -1.35 -2.80
C LYS A 251 -40.30 -2.00 -3.89
N ILE A 252 -40.58 -1.62 -5.13
CA ILE A 252 -39.75 -1.95 -6.29
C ILE A 252 -39.13 -0.67 -6.82
N TYR A 253 -37.82 -0.70 -7.06
CA TYR A 253 -37.08 0.46 -7.52
C TYR A 253 -36.04 0.12 -8.58
N ASP A 254 -35.18 -0.84 -8.30
CA ASP A 254 -34.18 -1.37 -9.24
C ASP A 254 -34.80 -2.48 -10.10
N TYR A 255 -34.44 -2.53 -11.38
CA TYR A 255 -34.86 -3.59 -12.28
C TYR A 255 -33.79 -3.88 -13.34
N VAL A 256 -33.86 -5.07 -13.92
CA VAL A 256 -33.23 -5.38 -15.22
C VAL A 256 -34.29 -5.77 -16.23
N ILE A 257 -34.02 -5.50 -17.50
CA ILE A 257 -34.88 -5.93 -18.60
C ILE A 257 -34.03 -6.56 -19.71
N GLN A 258 -34.48 -7.70 -20.21
CA GLN A 258 -33.74 -8.57 -21.12
C GLN A 258 -34.68 -9.16 -22.17
N PRO A 259 -34.17 -9.64 -23.32
CA PRO A 259 -34.98 -10.27 -24.34
C PRO A 259 -35.43 -11.68 -23.96
N ALA A 260 -36.53 -12.11 -24.56
CA ALA A 260 -36.99 -13.49 -24.54
C ALA A 260 -36.28 -14.34 -25.59
N LEU A 261 -35.87 -13.72 -26.70
CA LEU A 261 -35.36 -14.44 -27.87
C LEU A 261 -33.87 -14.15 -28.08
N ALA A 262 -33.14 -15.17 -28.50
CA ALA A 262 -31.77 -15.05 -28.97
C ALA A 262 -31.70 -14.18 -30.24
N CYS A 263 -30.49 -13.83 -30.67
CA CYS A 263 -30.28 -12.94 -31.83
C CYS A 263 -30.81 -13.50 -33.17
N ASP A 264 -31.15 -14.79 -33.24
CA ASP A 264 -31.84 -15.37 -34.40
C ASP A 264 -33.34 -15.02 -34.47
N GLY A 265 -33.89 -14.42 -33.41
CA GLY A 265 -35.28 -14.00 -33.30
C GLY A 265 -36.29 -15.14 -33.20
N GLY A 266 -35.85 -16.37 -32.97
CA GLY A 266 -36.73 -17.56 -32.95
C GLY A 266 -36.44 -18.54 -31.83
N THR A 267 -35.21 -18.59 -31.33
CA THR A 267 -34.82 -19.46 -30.22
C THR A 267 -34.96 -18.71 -28.91
N MET A 268 -35.32 -19.42 -27.82
CA MET A 268 -35.28 -18.86 -26.47
C MET A 268 -33.86 -18.38 -26.16
N ILE A 269 -33.76 -17.18 -25.59
CA ILE A 269 -32.53 -16.59 -25.06
C ILE A 269 -31.84 -17.54 -24.08
N GLN A 270 -30.51 -17.57 -24.08
CA GLN A 270 -29.72 -18.37 -23.14
C GLN A 270 -29.33 -17.57 -21.88
N ILE A 271 -28.78 -18.24 -20.87
CA ILE A 271 -28.46 -17.65 -19.55
C ILE A 271 -27.40 -16.54 -19.54
N GLY A 272 -26.65 -16.33 -20.63
CA GLY A 272 -25.52 -15.40 -20.66
C GLY A 272 -25.90 -13.94 -20.37
N VAL A 273 -26.93 -13.44 -21.03
CA VAL A 273 -27.48 -12.08 -20.79
C VAL A 273 -28.09 -11.98 -19.39
N PHE A 274 -28.78 -13.03 -18.93
CA PHE A 274 -29.32 -13.10 -17.56
C PHE A 274 -28.22 -13.01 -16.51
N SER A 275 -27.12 -13.75 -16.73
CA SER A 275 -25.99 -13.79 -15.83
C SER A 275 -25.24 -12.45 -15.80
N HIS A 276 -25.04 -11.81 -16.94
CA HIS A 276 -24.41 -10.50 -17.01
C HIS A 276 -25.17 -9.44 -16.19
N GLU A 277 -26.47 -9.29 -16.45
CA GLU A 277 -27.29 -8.27 -15.79
C GLU A 277 -27.50 -8.52 -14.30
N PHE A 278 -27.52 -9.78 -13.87
CA PHE A 278 -27.55 -10.11 -12.44
C PHE A 278 -26.23 -9.73 -11.75
N GLY A 279 -25.10 -9.71 -12.46
CA GLY A 279 -23.84 -9.16 -11.96
C GLY A 279 -23.97 -7.70 -11.51
N HIS A 280 -24.72 -6.89 -12.26
CA HIS A 280 -24.98 -5.49 -11.89
C HIS A 280 -25.88 -5.33 -10.67
N ALA A 281 -26.64 -6.36 -10.27
CA ALA A 281 -27.38 -6.35 -9.01
C ALA A 281 -26.43 -6.16 -7.82
N PHE A 282 -25.21 -6.68 -7.92
CA PHE A 282 -24.15 -6.52 -6.93
C PHE A 282 -23.32 -5.25 -7.10
N GLY A 283 -23.68 -4.35 -8.02
CA GLY A 283 -22.94 -3.11 -8.26
C GLY A 283 -21.64 -3.28 -9.04
N LEU A 284 -21.43 -4.43 -9.71
CA LEU A 284 -20.33 -4.59 -10.66
C LEU A 284 -20.57 -3.70 -11.89
N PRO A 285 -19.53 -3.01 -12.41
CA PRO A 285 -19.62 -2.27 -13.65
C PRO A 285 -19.47 -3.19 -14.86
N ASP A 286 -19.76 -2.64 -16.03
CA ASP A 286 -19.34 -3.17 -17.30
C ASP A 286 -17.83 -3.02 -17.47
N PHE A 287 -17.22 -4.10 -17.94
CA PHE A 287 -15.78 -4.22 -18.23
C PHE A 287 -15.48 -4.34 -19.72
N TYR A 288 -16.51 -4.33 -20.57
CA TYR A 288 -16.32 -3.94 -21.96
C TYR A 288 -16.29 -2.41 -22.05
N ASP A 289 -15.74 -1.90 -23.13
CA ASP A 289 -15.67 -0.48 -23.36
C ASP A 289 -17.00 0.07 -23.88
N THR A 290 -17.66 0.84 -23.02
CA THR A 290 -18.97 1.43 -23.28
C THR A 290 -18.95 2.58 -24.30
N ASP A 291 -17.80 3.19 -24.57
CA ASP A 291 -17.68 4.24 -25.60
C ASP A 291 -17.38 3.66 -27.00
N SER A 292 -17.00 2.38 -27.01
CA SER A 292 -16.72 1.52 -28.15
C SER A 292 -15.42 1.84 -28.91
N SER A 293 -14.40 2.44 -28.28
CA SER A 293 -13.07 2.53 -28.86
C SER A 293 -12.28 1.22 -28.79
N SER A 294 -12.63 0.32 -27.86
CA SER A 294 -11.99 -0.99 -27.62
C SER A 294 -12.99 -2.11 -27.31
N GLU A 295 -12.52 -3.32 -26.94
CA GLU A 295 -13.35 -4.45 -26.48
C GLU A 295 -13.33 -4.62 -24.94
N GLY A 296 -12.59 -3.78 -24.20
CA GLY A 296 -12.34 -3.95 -22.76
C GLY A 296 -11.79 -5.35 -22.46
N ASP A 297 -12.35 -6.06 -21.48
CA ASP A 297 -11.90 -7.41 -21.08
C ASP A 297 -12.41 -8.55 -22.00
N GLY A 298 -13.13 -8.21 -23.07
CA GLY A 298 -13.53 -9.16 -24.11
C GLY A 298 -14.32 -10.37 -23.60
N ASN A 299 -14.10 -11.53 -24.22
CA ASN A 299 -14.79 -12.79 -23.89
C ASN A 299 -14.23 -13.46 -22.62
N TRP A 300 -13.21 -12.90 -21.98
CA TRP A 300 -12.59 -13.49 -20.78
C TRP A 300 -13.37 -13.21 -19.50
N ALA A 301 -14.21 -12.17 -19.50
CA ALA A 301 -14.99 -11.73 -18.33
C ALA A 301 -16.50 -11.69 -18.61
N LEU A 302 -17.31 -12.24 -17.70
CA LEU A 302 -18.79 -12.20 -17.76
C LEU A 302 -19.37 -10.80 -17.93
N MET A 303 -18.79 -9.86 -17.20
CA MET A 303 -19.20 -8.44 -17.17
C MET A 303 -18.63 -7.65 -18.37
N ALA A 304 -17.97 -8.35 -19.30
CA ALA A 304 -17.61 -7.89 -20.62
C ALA A 304 -18.31 -8.79 -21.66
N SER A 305 -17.72 -9.02 -22.83
CA SER A 305 -18.31 -9.85 -23.88
C SER A 305 -18.43 -11.35 -23.53
N GLY A 306 -17.89 -11.79 -22.38
CA GLY A 306 -18.01 -13.17 -21.90
C GLY A 306 -19.44 -13.64 -21.64
N SER A 307 -20.41 -12.73 -21.59
CA SER A 307 -21.85 -13.06 -21.61
C SER A 307 -22.28 -13.82 -22.88
N TRP A 308 -21.52 -13.71 -23.97
CA TRP A 308 -21.72 -14.46 -25.21
C TRP A 308 -20.91 -15.78 -25.25
N GLY A 309 -20.29 -16.16 -24.14
CA GLY A 309 -19.37 -17.28 -24.00
C GLY A 309 -17.93 -16.94 -24.38
N GLY A 310 -16.97 -17.78 -23.96
CA GLY A 310 -15.54 -17.55 -24.18
C GLY A 310 -15.11 -17.42 -25.65
N ASN A 311 -15.94 -17.88 -26.59
CA ASN A 311 -15.73 -17.74 -28.03
C ASN A 311 -16.76 -16.81 -28.72
N GLY A 312 -17.61 -16.14 -27.94
CA GLY A 312 -18.67 -15.25 -28.42
C GLY A 312 -19.86 -15.94 -29.08
N ALA A 313 -19.91 -17.27 -29.13
CA ALA A 313 -20.94 -18.01 -29.85
C ALA A 313 -21.76 -18.98 -28.98
N HIS A 314 -21.46 -19.06 -27.69
CA HIS A 314 -22.08 -20.03 -26.77
C HIS A 314 -22.59 -19.32 -25.50
N PRO A 315 -23.59 -18.42 -25.61
CA PRO A 315 -24.18 -17.71 -24.48
C PRO A 315 -24.89 -18.62 -23.46
N GLU A 316 -25.11 -19.89 -23.79
CA GLU A 316 -25.55 -20.93 -22.84
C GLU A 316 -24.45 -21.35 -21.86
N LYS A 317 -23.19 -21.02 -22.17
CA LYS A 317 -22.00 -21.28 -21.37
C LYS A 317 -21.18 -19.98 -21.27
N PRO A 318 -21.72 -18.96 -20.59
CA PRO A 318 -21.03 -17.69 -20.41
C PRO A 318 -19.72 -17.88 -19.64
N SER A 319 -18.74 -17.04 -19.91
CA SER A 319 -17.46 -17.06 -19.20
C SER A 319 -17.64 -16.66 -17.74
N HIS A 320 -16.74 -17.13 -16.88
CA HIS A 320 -16.69 -16.68 -15.50
C HIS A 320 -16.45 -15.17 -15.36
N MET A 321 -16.90 -14.64 -14.23
CA MET A 321 -16.36 -13.38 -13.70
C MET A 321 -14.84 -13.53 -13.46
N MET A 322 -14.08 -12.50 -13.85
CA MET A 322 -12.64 -12.43 -13.61
C MET A 322 -12.30 -12.30 -12.12
N ALA A 323 -11.05 -12.57 -11.77
CA ALA A 323 -10.57 -12.57 -10.39
C ALA A 323 -10.89 -11.29 -9.61
N TRP A 324 -10.82 -10.12 -10.25
CA TRP A 324 -11.14 -8.84 -9.61
C TRP A 324 -12.61 -8.78 -9.15
N SER A 325 -13.55 -9.15 -10.02
CA SER A 325 -14.98 -9.16 -9.68
C SER A 325 -15.28 -10.16 -8.55
N LYS A 326 -14.65 -11.34 -8.58
CA LYS A 326 -14.76 -12.33 -7.51
C LYS A 326 -14.18 -11.82 -6.18
N GLN A 327 -13.08 -11.05 -6.20
CA GLN A 327 -12.52 -10.38 -5.02
C GLN A 327 -13.46 -9.29 -4.49
N TYR A 328 -14.05 -8.48 -5.38
CA TYR A 328 -15.02 -7.44 -5.05
C TYR A 328 -16.22 -8.01 -4.28
N LEU A 329 -16.74 -9.15 -4.75
CA LEU A 329 -17.83 -9.88 -4.10
C LEU A 329 -17.39 -10.71 -2.87
N GLY A 330 -16.08 -10.85 -2.65
CA GLY A 330 -15.50 -11.65 -1.57
C GLY A 330 -15.54 -13.16 -1.79
N TRP A 331 -15.89 -13.63 -2.99
CA TRP A 331 -15.87 -15.05 -3.34
C TRP A 331 -14.46 -15.62 -3.46
N LEU A 332 -13.46 -14.75 -3.63
CA LEU A 332 -12.06 -15.11 -3.45
C LEU A 332 -11.31 -14.06 -2.64
N THR A 333 -10.26 -14.50 -1.97
CA THR A 333 -9.26 -13.62 -1.36
C THR A 333 -7.92 -13.99 -1.99
N PRO A 334 -7.31 -13.10 -2.82
CA PRO A 334 -6.05 -13.43 -3.45
C PRO A 334 -4.93 -13.59 -2.42
N THR A 335 -4.00 -14.48 -2.70
CA THR A 335 -2.76 -14.56 -1.92
C THR A 335 -1.84 -13.42 -2.38
N THR A 336 -1.61 -12.44 -1.50
CA THR A 336 -0.64 -11.38 -1.77
C THR A 336 0.78 -11.92 -1.65
N VAL A 337 1.59 -11.78 -2.70
CA VAL A 337 3.00 -12.16 -2.68
C VAL A 337 3.84 -10.90 -2.69
N SER A 338 4.48 -10.63 -1.54
CA SER A 338 5.28 -9.42 -1.36
C SER A 338 6.78 -9.61 -1.54
N ASN A 339 7.26 -10.85 -1.70
CA ASN A 339 8.69 -11.18 -1.79
C ASN A 339 8.98 -12.06 -3.00
N SER A 340 10.23 -12.02 -3.48
CA SER A 340 10.73 -12.96 -4.48
C SER A 340 10.51 -14.40 -4.01
N THR A 341 9.82 -15.19 -4.83
CA THR A 341 9.35 -16.54 -4.49
C THR A 341 9.44 -17.42 -5.72
N THR A 342 10.00 -18.63 -5.57
CA THR A 342 10.02 -19.63 -6.64
C THR A 342 8.85 -20.60 -6.48
N GLY A 343 8.31 -21.08 -7.60
CA GLY A 343 7.23 -22.06 -7.61
C GLY A 343 5.91 -21.58 -7.00
N VAL A 344 5.56 -20.30 -7.17
CA VAL A 344 4.24 -19.77 -6.80
C VAL A 344 3.18 -20.57 -7.53
N SER A 345 2.24 -21.18 -6.80
CA SER A 345 1.26 -22.13 -7.33
C SER A 345 -0.15 -21.54 -7.35
N VAL A 346 -0.84 -21.66 -8.49
CA VAL A 346 -2.20 -21.15 -8.69
C VAL A 346 -3.10 -22.26 -9.24
N ALA A 347 -4.08 -22.66 -8.43
CA ALA A 347 -5.10 -23.63 -8.86
C ALA A 347 -6.12 -22.99 -9.81
N GLN A 348 -6.73 -23.80 -10.68
CA GLN A 348 -7.69 -23.31 -11.66
C GLN A 348 -8.92 -22.64 -11.01
N ALA A 349 -9.32 -21.48 -11.53
CA ALA A 349 -10.32 -20.59 -10.95
C ALA A 349 -11.76 -21.10 -11.07
N GLU A 350 -12.01 -22.14 -11.87
CA GLU A 350 -13.34 -22.71 -12.07
C GLU A 350 -13.79 -23.59 -10.90
N THR A 351 -12.83 -24.05 -10.08
CA THR A 351 -13.10 -24.96 -8.96
C THR A 351 -12.38 -24.57 -7.67
N ASN A 352 -11.55 -23.53 -7.70
CA ASN A 352 -10.77 -23.07 -6.55
C ASN A 352 -10.83 -21.54 -6.46
N ALA A 353 -11.10 -21.02 -5.26
CA ALA A 353 -11.02 -19.60 -4.95
C ALA A 353 -9.54 -19.13 -4.84
N ALA A 354 -8.79 -19.23 -5.93
CA ALA A 354 -7.34 -19.01 -5.97
C ALA A 354 -6.95 -17.94 -6.99
N ALA A 355 -6.24 -16.91 -6.52
CA ALA A 355 -5.57 -15.91 -7.34
C ALA A 355 -4.34 -15.38 -6.59
N ILE A 356 -3.37 -14.81 -7.31
CA ILE A 356 -2.18 -14.18 -6.74
C ILE A 356 -2.24 -12.68 -6.97
N LYS A 357 -2.04 -11.90 -5.91
CA LYS A 357 -1.93 -10.43 -6.00
C LYS A 357 -0.48 -10.00 -5.84
N ILE A 358 0.02 -9.17 -6.76
CA ILE A 358 1.37 -8.61 -6.75
C ILE A 358 1.25 -7.08 -6.79
N PRO A 359 1.41 -6.38 -5.65
CA PRO A 359 1.31 -4.94 -5.60
C PRO A 359 2.57 -4.24 -6.13
N PHE A 360 2.40 -3.04 -6.70
CA PHE A 360 3.50 -2.19 -7.19
C PHE A 360 4.14 -1.32 -6.12
N THR A 361 3.56 -1.25 -4.94
CA THR A 361 4.27 -0.81 -3.74
C THR A 361 4.32 -1.99 -2.80
N ASP A 362 5.33 -2.06 -1.95
CA ASP A 362 5.06 -2.72 -0.70
C ASP A 362 3.88 -1.96 -0.05
N GLY A 363 2.80 -2.64 0.36
CA GLY A 363 1.62 -1.99 0.95
C GLY A 363 0.35 -1.95 0.10
N SER A 364 -0.62 -1.14 0.54
CA SER A 364 -1.90 -0.97 -0.17
C SER A 364 -1.74 0.01 -1.33
N SER A 365 -1.41 -0.52 -2.50
CA SER A 365 -1.55 0.19 -3.77
C SER A 365 -2.96 -0.06 -4.35
N SER A 366 -3.57 0.98 -4.94
CA SER A 366 -4.74 0.80 -5.82
C SER A 366 -4.35 0.07 -7.10
N GLU A 367 -3.06 0.16 -7.48
CA GLU A 367 -2.49 -0.44 -8.66
C GLU A 367 -1.71 -1.73 -8.35
N TYR A 368 -2.02 -2.82 -9.04
CA TYR A 368 -1.41 -4.14 -8.82
C TYR A 368 -1.68 -5.11 -9.96
N PHE A 369 -0.88 -6.18 -10.07
CA PHE A 369 -1.24 -7.33 -10.88
C PHE A 369 -2.07 -8.35 -10.08
N LEU A 370 -3.09 -8.92 -10.72
CA LEU A 370 -3.88 -10.03 -10.22
C LEU A 370 -3.80 -11.19 -11.20
N ILE A 371 -3.33 -12.35 -10.75
CA ILE A 371 -3.05 -13.52 -11.60
C ILE A 371 -4.00 -14.64 -11.24
N GLU A 372 -4.69 -15.16 -12.24
CA GLU A 372 -5.56 -16.33 -12.11
C GLU A 372 -5.22 -17.40 -13.16
N ASN A 373 -5.47 -18.66 -12.82
CA ASN A 373 -5.34 -19.79 -13.74
C ASN A 373 -6.72 -20.13 -14.31
N ARG A 374 -6.93 -19.95 -15.61
CA ARG A 374 -8.19 -20.24 -16.31
C ARG A 374 -8.05 -21.48 -17.18
N GLN A 375 -9.04 -22.37 -17.15
CA GLN A 375 -9.04 -23.65 -17.85
C GLN A 375 -10.36 -23.90 -18.57
N GLN A 376 -10.31 -24.66 -19.68
CA GLN A 376 -11.50 -25.02 -20.48
C GLN A 376 -12.32 -26.11 -19.79
N THR A 377 -13.00 -25.76 -18.70
CA THR A 377 -13.85 -26.65 -17.90
C THR A 377 -15.08 -25.90 -17.39
N GLY A 378 -16.14 -26.63 -17.01
CA GLY A 378 -17.34 -26.03 -16.44
C GLY A 378 -18.02 -25.05 -17.41
N PHE A 379 -18.38 -23.87 -16.92
CA PHE A 379 -18.91 -22.78 -17.75
C PHE A 379 -17.85 -22.12 -18.64
N ASP A 380 -16.57 -22.18 -18.24
CA ASP A 380 -15.43 -21.68 -19.02
C ASP A 380 -14.96 -22.63 -20.14
N GLN A 381 -15.66 -23.74 -20.44
CA GLN A 381 -15.21 -24.72 -21.44
C GLN A 381 -14.93 -24.17 -22.86
N TYR A 382 -15.47 -22.99 -23.19
CA TYR A 382 -15.30 -22.34 -24.49
C TYR A 382 -14.33 -21.15 -24.47
N VAL A 383 -13.62 -20.88 -23.37
CA VAL A 383 -12.54 -19.88 -23.38
C VAL A 383 -11.48 -20.27 -24.41
N PRO A 384 -10.80 -19.32 -25.07
CA PRO A 384 -9.94 -19.62 -26.23
C PRO A 384 -8.78 -20.59 -25.96
N ALA A 385 -8.20 -20.54 -24.76
CA ALA A 385 -7.15 -21.46 -24.30
C ALA A 385 -7.05 -21.43 -22.77
N GLY A 386 -6.54 -22.51 -22.17
CA GLY A 386 -6.19 -22.49 -20.74
C GLY A 386 -4.80 -21.87 -20.51
N GLY A 387 -4.61 -21.16 -19.40
CA GLY A 387 -3.32 -20.58 -19.01
C GLY A 387 -3.45 -19.62 -17.83
N LEU A 388 -2.36 -18.92 -17.52
CA LEU A 388 -2.40 -17.80 -16.58
C LEU A 388 -2.89 -16.54 -17.31
N LEU A 389 -3.98 -15.96 -16.82
CA LEU A 389 -4.35 -14.59 -17.13
C LEU A 389 -3.73 -13.67 -16.09
N ILE A 390 -3.12 -12.59 -16.55
CA ILE A 390 -2.54 -11.55 -15.70
C ILE A 390 -3.37 -10.30 -15.93
N TRP A 391 -4.03 -9.81 -14.88
CA TRP A 391 -4.84 -8.61 -14.90
C TRP A 391 -4.06 -7.44 -14.29
N HIS A 392 -3.91 -6.33 -15.01
CA HIS A 392 -3.37 -5.08 -14.46
C HIS A 392 -4.52 -4.23 -13.93
N ILE A 393 -4.55 -4.09 -12.61
CA ILE A 393 -5.61 -3.39 -11.89
C ILE A 393 -5.12 -2.00 -11.50
N ASP A 394 -5.95 -0.97 -11.66
CA ASP A 394 -5.86 0.29 -10.94
C ASP A 394 -7.24 0.72 -10.42
N GLU A 395 -7.51 0.41 -9.16
CA GLU A 395 -8.79 0.74 -8.51
C GLU A 395 -9.04 2.25 -8.39
N ALA A 396 -8.01 3.10 -8.54
CA ALA A 396 -8.17 4.55 -8.54
C ALA A 396 -8.85 5.07 -9.82
N LYS A 397 -8.89 4.28 -10.90
CA LYS A 397 -9.60 4.63 -12.14
C LYS A 397 -11.10 4.43 -12.05
N TRP A 398 -11.54 3.60 -11.14
CA TRP A 398 -12.96 3.34 -10.97
C TRP A 398 -13.53 4.10 -9.78
N THR A 399 -14.33 5.11 -10.09
CA THR A 399 -15.19 5.73 -9.09
C THR A 399 -16.52 5.00 -9.09
N SER A 400 -16.70 4.02 -8.19
CA SER A 400 -18.01 3.44 -7.95
C SER A 400 -19.03 4.55 -7.66
N PRO A 401 -20.22 4.55 -8.31
CA PRO A 401 -20.83 3.47 -9.10
C PRO A 401 -20.79 3.76 -10.62
N SER A 402 -19.64 4.07 -11.18
CA SER A 402 -19.51 4.30 -12.63
C SER A 402 -19.47 2.97 -13.41
N ASN A 403 -20.12 2.94 -14.56
CA ASN A 403 -20.13 1.83 -15.50
C ASN A 403 -19.06 1.93 -16.59
N ASN A 404 -18.13 2.88 -16.45
CA ASN A 404 -17.07 3.17 -17.41
C ASN A 404 -15.71 2.66 -16.95
N ALA A 405 -15.67 1.51 -16.26
CA ALA A 405 -14.46 1.00 -15.64
C ALA A 405 -13.32 0.82 -16.67
N ASN A 406 -13.66 0.43 -17.90
CA ASN A 406 -12.70 0.17 -18.98
C ASN A 406 -12.97 1.01 -20.25
N THR A 407 -13.19 2.32 -20.12
CA THR A 407 -13.40 3.25 -21.26
C THR A 407 -12.22 4.19 -21.52
N SER A 408 -11.04 3.80 -21.04
CA SER A 408 -9.82 4.61 -21.16
C SER A 408 -8.69 3.68 -21.54
N GLU A 409 -8.78 3.08 -22.72
CA GLU A 409 -7.79 2.12 -23.20
C GLU A 409 -6.42 2.74 -23.42
N CYS A 410 -5.40 1.91 -23.28
CA CYS A 410 -4.04 2.29 -23.55
C CYS A 410 -3.23 1.08 -23.95
N ILE A 411 -2.29 1.26 -24.88
CA ILE A 411 -1.37 0.20 -25.28
C ILE A 411 -0.06 0.48 -24.59
N ASP A 412 0.29 -0.34 -23.58
CA ASP A 412 1.52 -0.17 -22.81
C ASP A 412 2.58 -1.22 -23.18
N GLY A 413 3.79 -0.75 -23.47
CA GLY A 413 4.89 -1.67 -23.77
C GLY A 413 6.17 -0.99 -24.30
N PRO A 414 7.27 -1.77 -24.42
CA PRO A 414 8.54 -1.26 -24.90
C PRO A 414 8.44 -0.55 -26.25
N GLY A 415 8.70 0.77 -26.26
CA GLY A 415 8.69 1.58 -27.48
C GLY A 415 7.31 2.10 -27.92
N VAL A 416 6.27 1.87 -27.11
CA VAL A 416 4.93 2.45 -27.24
C VAL A 416 4.74 3.48 -26.10
N ASN A 417 3.81 4.44 -26.25
CA ASN A 417 3.59 5.51 -25.26
C ASN A 417 3.25 4.94 -23.88
N VAL A 418 3.92 5.43 -22.84
CA VAL A 418 3.55 5.16 -21.43
C VAL A 418 2.16 5.73 -21.18
N CYS A 419 1.25 4.90 -20.68
CA CYS A 419 -0.18 5.21 -20.53
C CYS A 419 -0.47 6.40 -19.60
N GLY A 420 0.42 6.71 -18.66
CA GLY A 420 0.29 7.88 -17.81
C GLY A 420 -1.03 7.88 -17.03
N SER A 421 -1.92 8.83 -17.32
CA SER A 421 -3.25 8.91 -16.68
C SER A 421 -4.37 8.24 -17.47
N SER A 422 -4.12 7.69 -18.65
CA SER A 422 -5.13 7.09 -19.52
C SER A 422 -4.93 5.58 -19.53
N HIS A 423 -5.73 4.84 -18.75
CA HIS A 423 -5.69 3.37 -18.68
C HIS A 423 -6.97 2.82 -18.04
N TYR A 424 -7.22 1.52 -18.23
CA TYR A 424 -8.36 0.81 -17.67
C TYR A 424 -8.31 0.66 -16.15
N THR A 425 -9.45 0.38 -15.54
CA THR A 425 -9.50 -0.11 -14.15
C THR A 425 -9.00 -1.54 -14.06
N VAL A 426 -9.38 -2.38 -15.02
CA VAL A 426 -8.94 -3.77 -15.13
C VAL A 426 -8.54 -4.00 -16.59
N ALA A 427 -7.28 -4.34 -16.83
CA ALA A 427 -6.77 -4.67 -18.16
C ALA A 427 -6.26 -6.10 -18.18
N LEU A 428 -6.52 -6.85 -19.26
CA LEU A 428 -5.87 -8.13 -19.50
C LEU A 428 -4.52 -7.93 -20.18
N GLU A 429 -3.44 -8.36 -19.53
CA GLU A 429 -2.11 -8.38 -20.13
C GLU A 429 -2.02 -9.52 -21.14
N GLN A 430 -2.25 -9.22 -22.42
CA GLN A 430 -2.27 -10.21 -23.50
C GLN A 430 -0.86 -10.78 -23.77
N ALA A 431 -0.62 -12.05 -23.47
CA ALA A 431 0.73 -12.65 -23.51
C ALA A 431 1.44 -12.58 -24.88
N ASP A 432 0.67 -12.46 -25.97
CA ASP A 432 1.20 -12.34 -27.32
C ASP A 432 1.74 -10.94 -27.65
N GLY A 433 1.34 -9.92 -26.89
CA GLY A 433 1.69 -8.51 -27.10
C GLY A 433 0.97 -7.89 -28.30
N SER A 434 -0.14 -8.47 -28.75
CA SER A 434 -0.90 -7.96 -29.90
C SER A 434 -1.91 -6.90 -29.52
N PHE A 435 -2.30 -6.75 -28.24
CA PHE A 435 -3.26 -5.76 -27.75
C PHE A 435 -4.55 -5.72 -28.57
N HIS A 436 -5.07 -6.90 -28.91
CA HIS A 436 -6.26 -7.02 -29.75
C HIS A 436 -7.52 -6.46 -29.08
N LEU A 437 -7.58 -6.50 -27.74
CA LEU A 437 -8.69 -5.97 -26.96
C LEU A 437 -8.71 -4.45 -27.01
N GLU A 438 -7.58 -3.81 -26.72
CA GLU A 438 -7.43 -2.35 -26.72
C GLU A 438 -7.58 -1.77 -28.14
N GLN A 439 -7.12 -2.51 -29.17
CA GLN A 439 -7.23 -2.08 -30.57
C GLN A 439 -8.55 -2.44 -31.24
N LYS A 440 -9.50 -3.03 -30.49
CA LYS A 440 -10.78 -3.48 -31.04
C LYS A 440 -10.65 -4.44 -32.23
N SER A 441 -9.62 -5.27 -32.20
CA SER A 441 -9.31 -6.20 -33.29
C SER A 441 -10.04 -7.53 -33.12
N ASN A 442 -10.15 -8.03 -31.88
CA ASN A 442 -10.96 -9.19 -31.52
C ASN A 442 -11.31 -9.14 -30.02
N ARG A 443 -12.17 -10.07 -29.57
CA ARG A 443 -12.66 -10.16 -28.18
C ARG A 443 -11.88 -11.16 -27.32
N GLY A 444 -10.62 -11.39 -27.63
CA GLY A 444 -9.76 -12.37 -26.99
C GLY A 444 -9.55 -13.63 -27.83
N ASP A 445 -8.36 -14.22 -27.68
CA ASP A 445 -7.91 -15.37 -28.45
C ASP A 445 -6.89 -16.25 -27.67
N SER A 446 -6.44 -17.34 -28.30
CA SER A 446 -5.55 -18.32 -27.65
C SER A 446 -4.13 -17.79 -27.34
N GLY A 447 -3.79 -16.61 -27.83
CA GLY A 447 -2.56 -15.88 -27.58
C GLY A 447 -2.56 -15.10 -26.27
N ASP A 448 -3.72 -14.83 -25.66
CA ASP A 448 -3.79 -14.01 -24.45
C ASP A 448 -3.20 -14.69 -23.19
N PRO A 449 -3.41 -16.00 -22.93
CA PRO A 449 -2.93 -16.62 -21.69
C PRO A 449 -1.44 -17.02 -21.72
N PHE A 450 -0.71 -16.73 -20.64
CA PHE A 450 0.67 -17.18 -20.45
C PHE A 450 0.73 -18.68 -20.09
N ARG A 451 1.66 -19.42 -20.72
CA ARG A 451 1.87 -20.86 -20.51
C ARG A 451 3.15 -21.38 -21.17
N SER A 452 3.69 -22.48 -20.64
CA SER A 452 4.75 -23.26 -21.30
C SER A 452 4.27 -23.81 -22.65
N GLY A 453 5.18 -23.80 -23.63
CA GLY A 453 4.86 -24.05 -25.04
C GLY A 453 4.39 -22.81 -25.81
N TYR A 454 4.23 -21.67 -25.14
CA TYR A 454 3.93 -20.39 -25.78
C TYR A 454 4.75 -19.23 -25.18
N LYS A 455 4.22 -18.54 -24.18
CA LYS A 455 4.85 -17.38 -23.52
C LYS A 455 4.99 -17.67 -22.03
N THR A 456 6.23 -17.69 -21.54
CA THR A 456 6.57 -18.14 -20.17
C THR A 456 7.16 -17.05 -19.29
N THR A 457 7.17 -15.80 -19.78
CA THR A 457 7.83 -14.68 -19.12
C THR A 457 7.01 -13.41 -19.28
N PHE A 458 6.86 -12.67 -18.19
CA PHE A 458 6.24 -11.34 -18.11
C PHE A 458 7.15 -10.48 -17.24
N THR A 459 7.86 -9.54 -17.84
CA THR A 459 8.98 -8.81 -17.22
C THR A 459 8.96 -7.33 -17.60
N PRO A 460 9.76 -6.46 -16.96
CA PRO A 460 9.80 -5.03 -17.30
C PRO A 460 10.37 -4.73 -18.70
N SER A 461 10.70 -5.77 -19.48
CA SER A 461 11.27 -5.71 -20.82
C SER A 461 10.51 -6.51 -21.87
N THR A 462 9.41 -7.19 -21.51
CA THR A 462 8.55 -7.91 -22.46
C THR A 462 7.50 -7.00 -23.08
N THR A 463 6.77 -7.48 -24.09
CA THR A 463 5.56 -6.83 -24.60
C THR A 463 4.40 -7.83 -24.43
N PRO A 464 3.41 -7.55 -23.57
CA PRO A 464 3.35 -6.42 -22.63
C PRO A 464 4.45 -6.51 -21.55
N TRP A 465 4.74 -5.39 -20.89
CA TRP A 465 5.72 -5.32 -19.80
C TRP A 465 5.04 -5.34 -18.43
N SER A 466 5.78 -5.71 -17.39
CA SER A 466 5.27 -5.79 -16.01
C SER A 466 5.56 -4.54 -15.18
N ARG A 467 5.40 -3.36 -15.77
CA ARG A 467 5.61 -2.06 -15.12
C ARG A 467 4.28 -1.49 -14.64
N ASP A 468 4.34 -0.58 -13.68
CA ASP A 468 3.20 0.26 -13.34
C ASP A 468 2.94 1.27 -14.48
N TYR A 469 1.71 1.76 -14.60
CA TYR A 469 1.30 2.68 -15.68
C TYR A 469 2.06 4.00 -15.67
N SER A 470 2.59 4.41 -14.51
CA SER A 470 3.44 5.61 -14.39
C SER A 470 4.90 5.36 -14.74
N ASN A 471 5.30 4.08 -14.83
CA ASN A 471 6.70 3.63 -14.91
C ASN A 471 7.58 4.26 -13.82
N GLY A 472 6.98 4.61 -12.68
CA GLY A 472 7.60 5.30 -11.56
C GLY A 472 7.88 4.36 -10.40
N SER A 473 7.28 3.16 -10.39
CA SER A 473 7.52 2.20 -9.32
C SER A 473 8.94 1.63 -9.41
N SER A 474 9.62 1.63 -8.26
CA SER A 474 10.88 0.91 -8.05
C SER A 474 10.68 -0.61 -7.90
N ARG A 475 9.43 -1.06 -7.74
CA ARG A 475 9.04 -2.45 -7.54
C ARG A 475 8.35 -2.99 -8.81
N GLN A 476 9.17 -3.33 -9.80
CA GLN A 476 8.72 -3.86 -11.09
C GLN A 476 8.85 -5.40 -11.11
N PRO A 477 7.75 -6.16 -10.97
CA PRO A 477 7.81 -7.61 -10.85
C PRO A 477 8.34 -8.29 -12.10
N THR A 478 9.02 -9.42 -11.93
CA THR A 478 9.49 -10.28 -13.01
C THR A 478 8.93 -11.68 -12.80
N ILE A 479 8.08 -12.11 -13.71
CA ILE A 479 7.44 -13.43 -13.69
C ILE A 479 8.08 -14.30 -14.76
N THR A 480 8.58 -15.46 -14.37
CA THR A 480 9.28 -16.39 -15.27
C THR A 480 8.92 -17.84 -14.96
N ASN A 481 9.44 -18.77 -15.75
CA ASN A 481 9.26 -20.22 -15.55
C ASN A 481 7.78 -20.64 -15.40
N ILE A 482 6.89 -19.97 -16.13
CA ILE A 482 5.46 -20.30 -16.14
C ILE A 482 5.28 -21.73 -16.69
N SER A 483 4.60 -22.58 -15.93
CA SER A 483 4.40 -23.99 -16.24
C SER A 483 3.51 -24.21 -17.47
N ALA A 484 3.39 -25.47 -17.89
CA ALA A 484 2.35 -25.86 -18.85
C ALA A 484 0.96 -25.60 -18.27
N SER A 485 0.00 -25.34 -19.15
CA SER A 485 -1.40 -25.16 -18.79
C SER A 485 -1.97 -26.43 -18.16
N GLY A 486 -2.76 -26.28 -17.09
CA GLY A 486 -3.36 -27.39 -16.36
C GLY A 486 -4.06 -26.92 -15.09
N SER A 487 -4.65 -27.87 -14.34
CA SER A 487 -5.45 -27.59 -13.14
C SER A 487 -4.69 -26.87 -12.02
N THR A 488 -3.38 -26.90 -12.07
CA THR A 488 -2.49 -26.09 -11.24
C THR A 488 -1.33 -25.63 -12.11
N MET A 489 -1.10 -24.32 -12.11
CA MET A 489 0.03 -23.71 -12.81
C MET A 489 0.99 -23.09 -11.82
N THR A 490 2.27 -23.06 -12.16
CA THR A 490 3.32 -22.46 -11.32
C THR A 490 4.12 -21.43 -12.08
N PHE A 491 4.72 -20.49 -11.35
CA PHE A 491 5.68 -19.53 -11.88
C PHE A 491 6.68 -19.09 -10.81
N ASP A 492 7.80 -18.53 -11.23
CA ASP A 492 8.77 -17.87 -10.36
C ASP A 492 8.53 -16.36 -10.41
N LEU A 493 8.43 -15.73 -9.23
CA LEU A 493 8.35 -14.29 -9.05
C LEU A 493 9.67 -13.76 -8.52
N SER A 494 10.26 -12.81 -9.22
CA SER A 494 11.35 -11.99 -8.71
C SER A 494 10.84 -10.56 -8.56
N LEU A 495 11.06 -9.96 -7.41
CA LEU A 495 10.86 -8.55 -7.13
C LEU A 495 12.23 -7.89 -6.93
N PRO A 496 12.41 -6.61 -7.33
CA PRO A 496 13.56 -5.82 -6.88
C PRO A 496 13.61 -5.82 -5.34
N ALA A 497 14.82 -5.82 -4.75
CA ALA A 497 14.95 -5.74 -3.30
C ALA A 497 14.24 -4.46 -2.80
N GLY A 498 13.28 -4.62 -1.89
CA GLY A 498 12.53 -3.48 -1.36
C GLY A 498 13.37 -2.62 -0.42
N THR A 499 12.81 -1.47 -0.01
CA THR A 499 13.49 -0.61 0.96
C THR A 499 13.55 -1.31 2.32
N PRO A 500 14.73 -1.54 2.93
CA PRO A 500 14.83 -2.31 4.17
C PRO A 500 14.15 -1.62 5.35
N CYS A 501 13.46 -2.39 6.19
CA CYS A 501 12.78 -1.84 7.36
C CYS A 501 13.70 -1.31 8.44
N PRO A 502 13.42 -0.15 9.06
CA PRO A 502 14.12 0.26 10.25
C PRO A 502 13.81 -0.69 11.40
N PRO A 503 14.82 -1.31 12.04
CA PRO A 503 14.60 -2.15 13.19
C PRO A 503 14.13 -1.31 14.38
N THR A 504 13.51 -1.94 15.39
CA THR A 504 12.88 -1.25 16.53
C THR A 504 13.86 -0.44 17.39
N ASN A 505 15.15 -0.76 17.35
CA ASN A 505 16.24 -0.05 18.02
C ASN A 505 16.88 1.07 17.16
N ALA A 506 16.28 1.38 16.00
CA ALA A 506 16.82 2.43 15.13
C ALA A 506 16.48 3.84 15.64
N THR A 507 17.42 4.76 15.43
CA THR A 507 17.25 6.21 15.57
C THR A 507 17.32 6.87 14.19
N LEU A 508 16.76 8.06 14.02
CA LEU A 508 16.82 8.79 12.76
C LEU A 508 17.27 10.24 12.93
N LEU A 509 17.75 10.84 11.84
CA LEU A 509 17.91 12.29 11.64
C LEU A 509 17.48 12.64 10.21
N THR A 510 17.18 13.91 9.96
CA THR A 510 16.87 14.44 8.62
C THR A 510 17.97 15.35 8.09
N GLY A 511 18.03 15.49 6.77
CA GLY A 511 18.92 16.42 6.08
C GLY A 511 18.92 16.15 4.58
N ASP A 512 19.15 17.15 3.75
CA ASP A 512 19.29 16.97 2.29
C ASP A 512 20.65 16.31 1.99
N PHE A 513 20.70 14.99 1.78
CA PHE A 513 21.97 14.28 1.57
C PHE A 513 22.38 14.28 0.10
N ASN A 514 21.49 14.59 -0.85
CA ASN A 514 21.72 14.46 -2.28
C ASN A 514 21.87 15.82 -3.00
N GLY A 515 21.50 16.93 -2.35
CA GLY A 515 21.55 18.31 -2.82
C GLY A 515 20.41 18.71 -3.76
N ASP A 516 19.24 18.06 -3.69
CA ASP A 516 18.08 18.37 -4.52
C ASP A 516 17.15 19.43 -3.91
N GLY A 517 17.44 19.88 -2.68
CA GLY A 517 16.64 20.85 -1.94
C GLY A 517 15.51 20.22 -1.13
N GLU A 518 15.34 18.90 -1.19
CA GLU A 518 14.39 18.14 -0.40
C GLU A 518 15.13 17.35 0.70
N SER A 519 14.48 17.19 1.84
CA SER A 519 15.13 16.57 3.00
C SER A 519 14.95 15.06 3.03
N ASP A 520 16.07 14.37 3.20
CA ASP A 520 16.16 12.92 3.28
C ASP A 520 16.13 12.42 4.74
N ILE A 521 16.12 11.09 4.92
CA ILE A 521 16.13 10.45 6.25
C ILE A 521 17.35 9.51 6.38
N ALA A 522 18.16 9.75 7.41
CA ALA A 522 19.24 8.86 7.82
C ALA A 522 18.82 8.04 9.03
N TRP A 523 18.74 6.71 8.87
CA TRP A 523 18.43 5.77 9.93
C TRP A 523 19.69 5.06 10.43
N ARG A 524 19.77 4.86 11.75
CA ARG A 524 20.89 4.19 12.40
C ARG A 524 20.41 3.10 13.37
N ASN A 525 20.93 1.89 13.22
CA ASN A 525 20.66 0.76 14.10
C ASN A 525 21.66 0.85 15.25
N THR A 526 21.15 1.04 16.46
CA THR A 526 22.01 1.26 17.63
C THR A 526 22.64 -0.02 18.17
N SER A 527 22.16 -1.21 17.78
CA SER A 527 22.75 -2.49 18.21
C SER A 527 23.74 -3.06 17.20
N THR A 528 23.57 -2.81 15.90
CA THR A 528 24.49 -3.33 14.86
C THR A 528 25.41 -2.26 14.28
N GLY A 529 25.12 -0.98 14.48
CA GLY A 529 25.88 0.12 13.87
C GLY A 529 25.52 0.43 12.42
N GLY A 530 24.61 -0.34 11.81
CA GLY A 530 24.17 -0.12 10.42
C GLY A 530 23.57 1.27 10.22
N LEU A 531 23.94 1.92 9.12
CA LEU A 531 23.52 3.26 8.71
C LEU A 531 22.86 3.17 7.33
N VAL A 532 21.59 3.59 7.25
CA VAL A 532 20.77 3.52 6.04
C VAL A 532 20.27 4.90 5.69
N PHE A 533 20.40 5.28 4.42
CA PHE A 533 19.79 6.50 3.91
C PHE A 533 18.54 6.14 3.12
N TRP A 534 17.47 6.89 3.37
CA TRP A 534 16.27 6.97 2.53
C TRP A 534 16.30 8.32 1.85
N ILE A 535 16.53 8.30 0.55
CA ILE A 535 16.42 9.49 -0.29
C ILE A 535 14.94 9.71 -0.56
N MET A 536 14.47 10.90 -0.26
CA MET A 536 13.06 11.25 -0.24
C MET A 536 12.70 12.09 -1.47
N ASN A 537 11.42 12.06 -1.83
CA ASN A 537 10.79 13.15 -2.57
C ASN A 537 9.41 13.40 -1.96
N GLY A 538 9.26 14.48 -1.20
CA GLY A 538 8.12 14.70 -0.32
C GLY A 538 7.91 13.53 0.65
N GLN A 539 6.85 12.75 0.39
CA GLN A 539 6.45 11.62 1.23
C GLN A 539 6.80 10.25 0.61
N THR A 540 7.63 10.22 -0.44
CA THR A 540 7.99 9.00 -1.18
C THR A 540 9.46 8.70 -1.01
N ILE A 541 9.82 7.42 -0.82
CA ILE A 541 11.22 6.98 -0.83
C ILE A 541 11.61 6.72 -2.28
N THR A 542 12.49 7.54 -2.85
CA THR A 542 12.96 7.41 -4.24
C THR A 542 14.12 6.42 -4.36
N SER A 543 14.95 6.33 -3.32
CA SER A 543 16.05 5.38 -3.24
C SER A 543 16.40 5.08 -1.78
N SER A 544 16.91 3.88 -1.50
CA SER A 544 17.44 3.56 -0.17
C SER A 544 18.71 2.73 -0.28
N LYS A 545 19.63 2.90 0.69
CA LYS A 545 20.89 2.16 0.72
C LYS A 545 21.47 2.07 2.13
N VAL A 546 21.94 0.88 2.51
CA VAL A 546 22.86 0.72 3.65
C VAL A 546 24.24 1.25 3.24
N ILE A 547 24.67 2.38 3.81
CA ILE A 547 25.88 3.09 3.37
C ILE A 547 27.12 2.72 4.17
N ALA A 548 26.96 2.32 5.44
CA ALA A 548 28.07 1.95 6.31
C ALA A 548 27.58 1.17 7.55
N THR A 549 28.49 0.45 8.17
CA THR A 549 28.37 -0.02 9.56
C THR A 549 29.35 0.80 10.38
N VAL A 550 28.88 1.47 11.44
CA VAL A 550 29.71 2.34 12.28
C VAL A 550 29.65 1.84 13.72
N ASP A 551 30.81 1.72 14.36
CA ASP A 551 30.97 1.33 15.76
C ASP A 551 29.84 1.86 16.67
N THR A 552 29.23 0.96 17.45
CA THR A 552 28.03 1.25 18.24
C THR A 552 28.30 2.25 19.37
N ASN A 553 29.56 2.46 19.78
CA ASN A 553 29.95 3.47 20.77
C ASN A 553 29.94 4.89 20.21
N LEU A 554 30.05 5.06 18.90
CA LEU A 554 29.80 6.36 18.28
C LEU A 554 28.30 6.61 18.26
N VAL A 555 27.85 7.86 18.37
CA VAL A 555 26.46 8.26 18.16
C VAL A 555 26.38 9.32 17.09
N LEU A 556 25.45 9.15 16.15
CA LEU A 556 25.11 10.18 15.19
C LEU A 556 24.40 11.31 15.96
N LYS A 557 25.04 12.48 16.03
CA LYS A 557 24.61 13.59 16.90
C LYS A 557 23.77 14.63 16.19
N ALA A 558 24.12 14.95 14.95
CA ALA A 558 23.48 15.96 14.15
C ALA A 558 23.85 15.76 12.68
N THR A 559 23.03 16.35 11.83
CA THR A 559 23.27 16.61 10.43
C THR A 559 23.47 18.12 10.22
N GLY A 560 24.15 18.52 9.16
CA GLY A 560 24.33 19.92 8.79
C GLY A 560 25.35 20.08 7.67
N ASP A 561 25.32 21.16 6.90
CA ASP A 561 26.26 21.41 5.80
C ASP A 561 27.54 22.06 6.34
N PHE A 562 28.53 21.26 6.77
CA PHE A 562 29.75 21.82 7.36
C PHE A 562 30.71 22.38 6.32
N ASP A 563 30.62 21.96 5.05
CA ASP A 563 31.55 22.35 3.99
C ASP A 563 31.02 23.34 2.94
N GLY A 564 29.74 23.68 3.02
CA GLY A 564 29.03 24.69 2.24
C GLY A 564 28.73 24.24 0.81
N ASP A 565 28.57 22.94 0.58
CA ASP A 565 28.29 22.38 -0.75
C ASP A 565 26.81 22.09 -1.04
N GLY A 566 25.93 22.51 -0.11
CA GLY A 566 24.48 22.39 -0.19
C GLY A 566 23.98 21.01 0.22
N LYS A 567 24.83 20.15 0.78
CA LYS A 567 24.45 18.81 1.27
C LYS A 567 24.70 18.67 2.75
N SER A 568 23.84 17.90 3.41
CA SER A 568 23.96 17.58 4.82
C SER A 568 25.06 16.55 5.06
N ASP A 569 25.95 16.88 5.98
CA ASP A 569 27.02 16.02 6.47
C ASP A 569 26.64 15.36 7.80
N LEU A 570 27.47 14.43 8.30
CA LEU A 570 27.20 13.70 9.56
C LEU A 570 28.21 14.05 10.66
N LEU A 571 27.68 14.48 11.82
CA LEU A 571 28.47 14.69 13.04
C LEU A 571 28.35 13.50 13.99
N TRP A 572 29.47 12.84 14.26
CA TRP A 572 29.56 11.65 15.10
C TRP A 572 30.28 11.95 16.41
N ARG A 573 29.79 11.37 17.52
CA ARG A 573 30.44 11.52 18.82
C ARG A 573 30.44 10.24 19.63
N ASN A 574 31.57 9.88 20.23
CA ASN A 574 31.59 8.86 21.28
C ASN A 574 31.33 9.54 22.64
N PRO A 575 30.21 9.24 23.33
CA PRO A 575 29.85 9.90 24.58
C PRO A 575 30.73 9.50 25.76
N SER A 576 31.41 8.35 25.68
CA SER A 576 32.26 7.82 26.75
C SER A 576 33.70 8.36 26.67
N THR A 577 34.24 8.50 25.45
CA THR A 577 35.62 8.96 25.24
C THR A 577 35.73 10.44 24.92
N GLY A 578 34.65 11.06 24.43
CA GLY A 578 34.61 12.44 23.96
C GLY A 578 35.02 12.61 22.50
N ARG A 579 35.40 11.52 21.82
CA ARG A 579 35.84 11.55 20.42
C ARG A 579 34.76 12.15 19.51
N LEU A 580 35.17 13.01 18.59
CA LEU A 580 34.32 13.72 17.65
C LEU A 580 34.83 13.47 16.23
N ALA A 581 33.93 13.09 15.34
CA ALA A 581 34.23 12.85 13.93
C ALA A 581 33.19 13.49 13.03
N LEU A 582 33.64 13.88 11.83
CA LEU A 582 32.81 14.45 10.77
C LEU A 582 32.93 13.59 9.52
N TRP A 583 31.78 13.32 8.90
CA TRP A 583 31.70 12.75 7.57
C TRP A 583 31.11 13.80 6.64
N LEU A 584 31.95 14.35 5.76
CA LEU A 584 31.48 15.19 4.67
C LEU A 584 30.85 14.28 3.61
N MET A 585 29.60 14.49 3.25
CA MET A 585 28.79 13.57 2.45
C MET A 585 28.60 14.06 1.01
N ASN A 586 28.23 13.13 0.13
CA ASN A 586 27.81 13.42 -1.23
C ASN A 586 26.89 12.28 -1.71
N GLY A 587 25.59 12.41 -1.43
CA GLY A 587 24.62 11.33 -1.54
C GLY A 587 25.02 10.16 -0.64
N PHE A 588 24.97 8.94 -1.19
CA PHE A 588 25.31 7.72 -0.47
C PHE A 588 26.81 7.52 -0.15
N ASN A 589 27.69 8.46 -0.51
CA ASN A 589 29.13 8.31 -0.34
C ASN A 589 29.69 9.41 0.57
N ALA A 590 30.63 9.06 1.44
CA ALA A 590 31.39 10.06 2.17
C ALA A 590 32.51 10.62 1.29
N LYS A 591 32.51 11.93 1.06
CA LYS A 591 33.60 12.70 0.44
C LYS A 591 34.85 12.68 1.32
N LYS A 592 34.64 12.76 2.64
CA LYS A 592 35.72 12.71 3.62
C LYS A 592 35.21 12.22 4.97
N ILE A 593 35.94 11.30 5.58
CA ILE A 593 35.70 10.81 6.94
C ILE A 593 36.90 11.19 7.81
N GLN A 594 36.67 11.87 8.93
CA GLN A 594 37.78 12.27 9.79
C GLN A 594 37.37 12.43 11.26
N VAL A 595 38.20 11.90 12.17
CA VAL A 595 38.19 12.31 13.58
C VAL A 595 38.78 13.72 13.68
N ILE A 596 37.96 14.68 14.13
CA ILE A 596 38.32 16.10 14.20
C ILE A 596 38.74 16.56 15.60
N GLY A 597 38.60 15.70 16.61
CA GLY A 597 39.15 15.96 17.94
C GLY A 597 38.60 15.05 19.02
N ASN A 598 39.05 15.32 20.25
CA ASN A 598 38.50 14.74 21.46
C ASN A 598 37.98 15.86 22.36
N VAL A 599 36.66 15.97 22.48
CA VAL A 599 35.97 17.03 23.22
C VAL A 599 35.49 16.45 24.54
N SER A 600 35.84 17.11 25.66
CA SER A 600 35.45 16.72 27.02
C SER A 600 34.03 16.15 27.10
N THR A 601 33.86 15.02 27.79
CA THR A 601 32.57 14.37 27.98
C THR A 601 31.57 15.24 28.76
N ALA A 602 32.07 16.25 29.50
CA ALA A 602 31.24 17.22 30.20
C ALA A 602 30.59 18.27 29.26
N LEU A 603 31.03 18.38 28.01
CA LEU A 603 30.38 19.17 26.96
C LEU A 603 29.40 18.29 26.17
N SER A 604 28.22 18.80 25.88
CA SER A 604 27.25 18.21 24.97
C SER A 604 27.01 19.14 23.78
N VAL A 605 26.91 18.58 22.58
CA VAL A 605 26.36 19.29 21.41
C VAL A 605 24.93 19.69 21.75
N GLN A 606 24.57 20.94 21.49
CA GLN A 606 23.23 21.47 21.72
C GLN A 606 22.50 21.73 20.41
N THR A 607 23.17 22.32 19.44
CA THR A 607 22.60 22.57 18.12
C THR A 607 23.71 22.69 17.07
N VAL A 608 23.32 22.47 15.82
CA VAL A 608 24.11 22.66 14.60
C VAL A 608 23.35 23.63 13.71
N GLY A 609 24.05 24.60 13.12
CA GLY A 609 23.43 25.60 12.25
C GLY A 609 24.37 26.78 11.97
N ASP A 610 24.24 27.42 10.81
CA ASP A 610 25.06 28.58 10.40
C ASP A 610 24.84 29.81 11.30
N LEU A 611 25.77 30.12 12.20
CA LEU A 611 25.66 31.24 13.14
C LEU A 611 26.28 32.53 12.58
N ASP A 612 27.15 32.45 11.56
CA ASP A 612 27.90 33.59 11.04
C ASP A 612 27.49 34.05 9.62
N GLY A 613 26.59 33.30 8.98
CA GLY A 613 25.98 33.55 7.68
C GLY A 613 26.93 33.25 6.51
N ASP A 614 27.91 32.37 6.70
CA ASP A 614 28.87 31.99 5.66
C ASP A 614 28.47 30.76 4.81
N GLY A 615 27.26 30.24 5.06
CA GLY A 615 26.66 29.11 4.36
C GLY A 615 27.18 27.76 4.86
N ARG A 616 27.81 27.72 6.04
CA ARG A 616 28.30 26.49 6.68
C ARG A 616 27.73 26.38 8.08
N ASP A 617 27.33 25.18 8.45
CA ASP A 617 26.76 24.93 9.76
C ASP A 617 27.84 24.89 10.86
N ASP A 618 27.56 25.56 11.97
CA ASP A 618 28.45 25.69 13.12
C ASP A 618 28.01 24.78 14.28
N ILE A 619 28.89 24.52 15.25
CA ILE A 619 28.57 23.66 16.39
C ILE A 619 28.50 24.47 17.69
N THR A 620 27.35 24.40 18.36
CA THR A 620 27.17 24.97 19.70
C THR A 620 27.17 23.87 20.77
N TRP A 621 28.03 24.04 21.77
CA TRP A 621 28.24 23.11 22.87
C TRP A 621 27.91 23.73 24.21
N ARG A 622 27.49 22.91 25.19
CA ARG A 622 27.27 23.37 26.54
C ARG A 622 27.88 22.44 27.58
N HIS A 623 28.51 23.03 28.59
CA HIS A 623 29.11 22.31 29.69
C HIS A 623 28.06 22.04 30.78
N GLY A 624 27.82 20.76 31.09
CA GLY A 624 26.71 20.35 31.95
C GLY A 624 26.75 20.94 33.37
N SER A 625 27.94 21.07 33.97
CA SER A 625 28.07 21.49 35.37
C SER A 625 28.46 22.95 35.59
N THR A 626 28.88 23.68 34.56
CA THR A 626 29.27 25.10 34.68
C THR A 626 28.37 26.03 33.86
N GLY A 627 27.58 25.47 32.94
CA GLY A 627 26.78 26.25 32.00
C GLY A 627 27.59 26.93 30.89
N THR A 628 28.93 26.80 30.87
CA THR A 628 29.78 27.41 29.82
C THR A 628 29.30 26.98 28.44
N LEU A 629 29.06 27.96 27.56
CA LEU A 629 28.74 27.73 26.16
C LEU A 629 30.04 27.77 25.35
N ALA A 630 30.26 26.81 24.46
CA ALA A 630 31.35 26.87 23.48
C ALA A 630 30.75 26.90 22.07
N ILE A 631 31.14 27.87 21.27
CA ILE A 631 30.69 28.01 19.87
C ILE A 631 31.89 27.76 18.97
N TRP A 632 31.73 26.83 18.04
CA TRP A 632 32.74 26.45 17.05
C TRP A 632 32.22 26.87 15.68
N LEU A 633 32.76 27.97 15.15
CA LEU A 633 32.49 28.35 13.77
C LEU A 633 33.29 27.41 12.86
N MET A 634 32.64 26.72 11.94
CA MET A 634 33.22 25.61 11.18
C MET A 634 33.66 26.04 9.79
N ASN A 635 34.56 25.25 9.20
CA ASN A 635 34.99 25.34 7.81
C ASN A 635 35.37 23.94 7.34
N GLY A 636 34.37 23.18 6.92
CA GLY A 636 34.45 21.74 6.72
C GLY A 636 34.84 21.04 8.03
N ILE A 637 35.88 20.22 7.97
CA ILE A 637 36.38 19.43 9.11
C ILE A 637 37.16 20.22 10.19
N SER A 638 37.26 21.54 10.09
CA SER A 638 38.08 22.36 10.99
C SER A 638 37.28 23.50 11.61
N ALA A 639 37.50 23.77 12.89
CA ALA A 639 36.95 24.96 13.53
C ALA A 639 37.76 26.20 13.10
N LYS A 640 37.13 27.09 12.33
CA LYS A 640 37.63 28.43 11.95
C LYS A 640 37.83 29.30 13.19
N GLN A 641 36.91 29.21 14.15
CA GLN A 641 36.99 29.94 15.41
C GLN A 641 36.33 29.14 16.53
N ILE A 642 36.97 29.10 17.70
CA ILE A 642 36.37 28.57 18.93
C ILE A 642 36.24 29.71 19.94
N SER A 643 35.03 29.90 20.47
CA SER A 643 34.74 30.88 21.51
C SER A 643 34.13 30.22 22.73
N LEU A 644 34.57 30.62 23.92
CA LEU A 644 34.02 30.18 25.20
C LEU A 644 33.31 31.35 25.87
N ILE A 645 32.02 31.16 26.15
CA ILE A 645 31.18 32.13 26.83
C ILE A 645 30.89 31.59 28.24
N PRO A 646 31.64 32.04 29.26
CA PRO A 646 31.48 31.56 30.62
C PRO A 646 30.21 32.12 31.29
N ASN A 647 29.77 31.46 32.36
CA ASN A 647 28.71 31.94 33.26
C ASN A 647 27.32 32.11 32.63
N VAL A 648 27.00 31.37 31.55
CA VAL A 648 25.60 31.27 31.11
C VAL A 648 24.83 30.52 32.19
N SER A 649 23.74 31.12 32.68
CA SER A 649 22.96 30.60 33.80
C SER A 649 22.55 29.13 33.59
N GLN A 650 22.67 28.32 34.63
CA GLN A 650 22.22 26.93 34.61
C GLN A 650 20.69 26.80 34.70
N ASN A 651 19.99 27.88 35.07
CA ASN A 651 18.53 27.89 35.17
C ASN A 651 17.83 28.04 33.80
N ILE A 652 18.59 28.16 32.72
CA ILE A 652 18.09 28.17 31.34
C ILE A 652 18.67 27.00 30.56
N GLU A 653 17.92 26.53 29.58
CA GLU A 653 18.26 25.42 28.68
C GLU A 653 18.28 25.94 27.26
N LEU A 654 19.28 25.57 26.47
CA LEU A 654 19.32 25.85 25.03
C LEU A 654 18.46 24.79 24.35
N HIS A 655 17.33 25.19 23.80
CA HIS A 655 16.36 24.25 23.21
C HIS A 655 16.53 24.08 21.69
N GLY A 656 17.24 25.00 21.02
CA GLY A 656 17.47 24.92 19.59
C GLY A 656 18.03 26.21 19.03
N SER A 657 18.11 26.25 17.70
CA SER A 657 18.46 27.44 16.94
C SER A 657 17.61 27.60 15.69
N GLY A 658 17.44 28.84 15.25
CA GLY A 658 16.69 29.16 14.03
C GLY A 658 16.93 30.59 13.58
N ASP A 659 16.74 30.92 12.30
CA ASP A 659 16.83 32.30 11.80
C ASP A 659 15.52 33.05 12.12
N LEU A 660 15.40 33.58 13.33
CA LEU A 660 14.14 34.16 13.81
C LEU A 660 13.89 35.56 13.22
N ASN A 661 14.93 36.25 12.75
CA ASN A 661 14.85 37.61 12.24
C ASN A 661 15.01 37.73 10.72
N GLY A 662 15.35 36.65 10.02
CA GLY A 662 15.51 36.57 8.57
C GLY A 662 16.80 37.21 8.06
N ASP A 663 17.87 37.21 8.88
CA ASP A 663 19.16 37.79 8.52
C ASP A 663 20.16 36.79 7.91
N GLY A 664 19.72 35.54 7.71
CA GLY A 664 20.49 34.44 7.16
C GLY A 664 21.40 33.77 8.18
N ARG A 665 21.21 34.03 9.48
CA ARG A 665 22.00 33.43 10.58
C ARG A 665 21.06 32.76 11.55
N ARG A 666 21.47 31.62 12.08
CA ARG A 666 20.77 30.92 13.15
C ARG A 666 20.96 31.66 14.47
N ASP A 667 19.87 31.95 15.15
CA ASP A 667 19.78 32.53 16.48
C ASP A 667 19.67 31.44 17.55
N LEU A 668 20.06 31.72 18.79
CA LEU A 668 19.97 30.74 19.89
C LEU A 668 18.70 30.95 20.73
N LEU A 669 17.93 29.87 20.91
CA LEU A 669 16.70 29.87 21.71
C LEU A 669 16.89 29.22 23.08
N TRP A 670 16.80 30.05 24.11
CA TRP A 670 16.94 29.65 25.51
C TRP A 670 15.61 29.64 26.22
N ARG A 671 15.37 28.66 27.08
CA ARG A 671 14.15 28.57 27.90
C ARG A 671 14.48 28.37 29.36
N ASN A 672 13.74 29.05 30.23
CA ASN A 672 13.74 28.75 31.65
C ASN A 672 12.58 27.79 31.95
N PRO A 673 12.83 26.51 32.28
CA PRO A 673 11.77 25.53 32.46
C PRO A 673 10.89 25.81 33.69
N THR A 674 11.40 26.56 34.69
CA THR A 674 10.66 26.87 35.92
C THR A 674 9.68 28.05 35.74
N THR A 675 10.09 29.06 34.98
CA THR A 675 9.32 30.30 34.79
C THR A 675 8.60 30.37 33.44
N GLY A 676 8.98 29.51 32.50
CA GLY A 676 8.49 29.54 31.13
C GLY A 676 9.15 30.60 30.23
N ARG A 677 9.96 31.52 30.79
CA ARG A 677 10.59 32.61 30.01
C ARG A 677 11.41 32.06 28.85
N LEU A 678 11.19 32.61 27.65
CA LEU A 678 12.00 32.36 26.47
C LEU A 678 12.94 33.54 26.24
N ALA A 679 14.21 33.27 25.97
CA ALA A 679 15.20 34.27 25.60
C ALA A 679 15.78 33.92 24.23
N ILE A 680 15.72 34.86 23.30
CA ILE A 680 16.24 34.71 21.94
C ILE A 680 17.51 35.57 21.86
N TRP A 681 18.62 34.93 21.54
CA TRP A 681 19.89 35.62 21.33
C TRP A 681 20.09 35.75 19.82
N PHE A 682 19.95 36.96 19.31
CA PHE A 682 20.16 37.25 17.90
C PHE A 682 21.66 37.22 17.61
N MET A 683 22.13 36.25 16.82
CA MET A 683 23.55 35.92 16.73
C MET A 683 24.25 36.60 15.55
N ASN A 684 25.54 36.87 15.71
CA ASN A 684 26.45 37.16 14.60
C ASN A 684 27.80 36.50 14.92
N GLY A 685 27.95 35.29 14.37
CA GLY A 685 29.01 34.36 14.74
C GLY A 685 28.95 34.07 16.24
N VAL A 686 30.07 34.32 16.93
CA VAL A 686 30.19 33.98 18.36
C VAL A 686 29.55 35.00 19.32
N ASN A 687 28.95 36.08 18.82
CA ASN A 687 28.39 37.16 19.65
C ASN A 687 26.87 37.24 19.52
N ALA A 688 26.18 37.42 20.66
CA ALA A 688 24.79 37.85 20.64
C ALA A 688 24.74 39.36 20.38
N GLN A 689 24.25 39.77 19.20
CA GLN A 689 24.05 41.19 18.86
C GLN A 689 22.99 41.84 19.75
N SER A 690 21.93 41.10 20.05
CA SER A 690 20.90 41.51 20.98
C SER A 690 20.23 40.31 21.64
N ILE A 691 19.63 40.53 22.80
CA ILE A 691 18.88 39.51 23.53
C ILE A 691 17.46 40.03 23.73
N SER A 692 16.48 39.27 23.25
CA SER A 692 15.06 39.55 23.49
C SER A 692 14.47 38.53 24.44
N ILE A 693 13.57 38.97 25.32
CA ILE A 693 12.87 38.11 26.27
C ILE A 693 11.39 38.08 25.94
N VAL A 694 10.83 36.89 25.80
CA VAL A 694 9.40 36.64 25.67
C VAL A 694 8.88 36.11 27.00
N GLU A 695 8.00 36.88 27.62
CA GLU A 695 7.35 36.56 28.90
C GLU A 695 6.04 35.81 28.68
N GLY A 696 5.56 35.10 29.71
CA GLY A 696 4.21 34.53 29.72
C GLY A 696 4.02 33.23 28.91
N VAL A 697 5.08 32.60 28.44
CA VAL A 697 5.00 31.25 27.84
C VAL A 697 4.63 30.23 28.92
N GLN A 698 3.65 29.37 28.64
CA GLN A 698 3.19 28.40 29.61
C GLN A 698 4.27 27.33 29.88
N THR A 699 4.45 26.95 31.15
CA THR A 699 5.43 25.92 31.54
C THR A 699 4.99 24.52 31.09
N ALA A 700 3.69 24.30 30.87
CA ALA A 700 3.11 23.02 30.47
C ALA A 700 3.40 22.60 29.02
N ILE A 701 3.85 23.53 28.16
CA ILE A 701 4.29 23.23 26.79
C ILE A 701 5.81 23.26 26.72
N VAL A 702 6.38 22.43 25.85
CA VAL A 702 7.82 22.29 25.62
C VAL A 702 8.12 22.60 24.15
N LEU A 703 9.16 23.39 23.91
CA LEU A 703 9.63 23.68 22.55
C LEU A 703 10.14 22.38 21.93
N GLN A 704 9.64 22.02 20.75
CA GLN A 704 10.09 20.86 19.99
C GLN A 704 11.18 21.23 18.98
N GLY A 705 11.10 22.43 18.41
CA GLY A 705 12.13 22.99 17.54
C GLY A 705 11.64 24.23 16.80
N SER A 706 12.41 24.64 15.80
CA SER A 706 12.17 25.84 15.01
C SER A 706 12.43 25.63 13.53
N GLY A 707 11.71 26.36 12.68
CA GLY A 707 11.83 26.31 11.22
C GLY A 707 10.74 27.15 10.55
N ASP A 708 11.00 27.68 9.35
CA ASP A 708 10.06 28.54 8.60
C ASP A 708 8.83 27.75 8.12
N LEU A 709 7.71 27.83 8.83
CA LEU A 709 6.49 27.08 8.48
C LEU A 709 5.66 27.80 7.41
N ASP A 710 5.78 29.12 7.26
CA ASP A 710 4.94 29.93 6.37
C ASP A 710 5.65 30.51 5.14
N GLY A 711 6.95 30.26 5.01
CA GLY A 711 7.79 30.64 3.87
C GLY A 711 8.12 32.13 3.84
N ASP A 712 8.07 32.81 5.00
CA ASP A 712 8.35 34.25 5.11
C ASP A 712 9.83 34.60 5.33
N GLY A 713 10.68 33.57 5.31
CA GLY A 713 12.13 33.65 5.49
C GLY A 713 12.54 33.77 6.95
N LYS A 714 11.64 33.48 7.90
CA LYS A 714 11.94 33.48 9.33
C LYS A 714 11.47 32.19 9.97
N ASP A 715 12.29 31.64 10.85
CA ASP A 715 11.97 30.41 11.54
C ASP A 715 10.87 30.61 12.59
N ASP A 716 9.86 29.75 12.54
CA ASP A 716 8.74 29.68 13.45
C ASP A 716 9.01 28.70 14.59
N LEU A 717 8.15 28.67 15.63
CA LEU A 717 8.33 27.79 16.79
C LEU A 717 7.21 26.76 16.92
N ILE A 718 7.60 25.51 17.15
CA ILE A 718 6.68 24.39 17.35
C ILE A 718 6.75 23.94 18.81
N TRP A 719 5.62 23.99 19.49
CA TRP A 719 5.49 23.61 20.89
C TRP A 719 4.58 22.40 21.05
N ARG A 720 4.84 21.60 22.08
CA ARG A 720 4.01 20.46 22.43
C ARG A 720 3.76 20.36 23.92
N ASN A 721 2.54 20.03 24.30
CA ASN A 721 2.23 19.60 25.66
C ASN A 721 2.49 18.09 25.78
N PRO A 722 3.48 17.65 26.57
CA PRO A 722 3.85 16.24 26.67
C PRO A 722 2.79 15.39 27.39
N SER A 723 1.91 15.99 28.18
CA SER A 723 0.89 15.26 28.96
C SER A 723 -0.34 14.85 28.15
N ASN A 724 -0.65 15.60 27.09
CA ASN A 724 -1.86 15.37 26.30
C ASN A 724 -1.64 15.45 24.78
N GLY A 725 -0.41 15.72 24.33
CA GLY A 725 -0.05 15.71 22.91
C GLY A 725 -0.46 16.95 22.11
N VAL A 726 -1.09 17.96 22.73
CA VAL A 726 -1.52 19.19 22.04
C VAL A 726 -0.32 19.93 21.46
N LEU A 727 -0.43 20.33 20.19
CA LEU A 727 0.57 21.13 19.50
C LEU A 727 0.18 22.60 19.46
N VAL A 728 1.17 23.47 19.52
CA VAL A 728 0.99 24.92 19.38
C VAL A 728 2.07 25.46 18.45
N TYR A 729 1.65 26.09 17.36
CA TYR A 729 2.53 26.72 16.39
C TYR A 729 2.57 28.22 16.63
N TRP A 730 3.76 28.79 16.71
CA TRP A 730 3.95 30.24 16.78
C TRP A 730 4.60 30.67 15.50
N LEU A 731 3.82 31.31 14.62
CA LEU A 731 4.42 31.98 13.47
C LEU A 731 5.09 33.24 13.97
N MET A 732 6.38 33.41 13.72
CA MET A 732 7.24 34.40 14.35
C MET A 732 7.47 35.61 13.44
N ASN A 733 7.88 36.70 14.07
CA ASN A 733 8.47 37.85 13.42
C ASN A 733 9.48 38.42 14.40
N ALA A 734 10.75 38.00 14.26
CA ALA A 734 11.78 38.20 15.27
C ALA A 734 11.33 37.68 16.65
N ALA A 735 11.37 38.52 17.68
CA ALA A 735 11.02 38.12 19.04
C ALA A 735 9.51 38.12 19.34
N SER A 736 8.65 38.32 18.34
CA SER A 736 7.20 38.40 18.53
C SER A 736 6.46 37.33 17.73
N ALA A 737 5.45 36.70 18.33
CA ALA A 737 4.56 35.80 17.60
C ALA A 737 3.58 36.64 16.75
N LYS A 738 3.71 36.54 15.42
CA LYS A 738 2.76 37.04 14.41
C LYS A 738 1.40 36.36 14.57
N SER A 739 1.40 35.06 14.83
CA SER A 739 0.19 34.31 15.18
C SER A 739 0.51 33.11 16.08
N ILE A 740 -0.47 32.70 16.88
CA ILE A 740 -0.39 31.50 17.71
C ILE A 740 -1.58 30.62 17.38
N THR A 741 -1.30 29.42 16.88
CA THR A 741 -2.33 28.44 16.48
C THR A 741 -2.23 27.20 17.36
N VAL A 742 -3.33 26.81 17.98
CA VAL A 742 -3.43 25.55 18.74
C VAL A 742 -3.98 24.48 17.81
N HIS A 743 -3.24 23.39 17.65
CA HIS A 743 -3.64 22.23 16.86
C HIS A 743 -4.05 21.08 17.78
N GLY A 744 -4.86 20.16 17.24
CA GLY A 744 -5.32 18.97 17.96
C GLY A 744 -4.18 18.10 18.51
N ALA A 745 -4.52 17.25 19.47
CA ALA A 745 -3.56 16.37 20.13
C ALA A 745 -2.99 15.30 19.17
N VAL A 746 -1.67 15.20 19.11
CA VAL A 746 -0.96 14.08 18.48
C VAL A 746 -0.56 13.08 19.56
N SER A 747 -0.85 11.79 19.34
CA SER A 747 -0.58 10.71 20.30
C SER A 747 0.80 10.85 20.95
N THR A 748 0.86 10.66 22.27
CA THR A 748 2.13 10.70 23.02
C THR A 748 3.10 9.58 22.64
N SER A 749 2.62 8.55 21.91
CA SER A 749 3.47 7.53 21.28
C SER A 749 4.23 8.03 20.05
N MET A 750 3.90 9.21 19.53
CA MET A 750 4.59 9.83 18.40
C MET A 750 5.62 10.83 18.90
N ALA A 751 6.87 10.69 18.47
CA ALA A 751 7.94 11.66 18.64
C ALA A 751 8.07 12.52 17.38
N LEU A 752 8.35 13.80 17.54
CA LEU A 752 8.71 14.70 16.43
C LEU A 752 10.22 14.66 16.32
N ASP A 753 10.73 13.92 15.35
CA ASP A 753 12.16 13.60 15.24
C ASP A 753 12.88 14.37 14.14
N GLY A 754 12.13 14.98 13.21
CA GLY A 754 12.71 15.83 12.16
C GLY A 754 11.87 17.08 11.90
N LEU A 755 12.57 18.18 11.69
CA LEU A 755 12.06 19.44 11.16
C LEU A 755 12.93 19.77 9.95
N SER A 756 12.39 19.58 8.76
CA SER A 756 13.13 19.84 7.52
C SER A 756 12.15 20.01 6.35
N ASP A 757 12.55 20.70 5.27
CA ASP A 757 11.72 20.86 4.06
C ASP A 757 11.76 19.57 3.24
N HIS A 758 10.66 18.80 3.23
CA HIS A 758 10.64 17.49 2.59
C HIS A 758 10.16 17.54 1.15
N ASP A 759 9.49 18.59 0.69
CA ASP A 759 8.97 18.72 -0.68
C ASP A 759 9.55 19.90 -1.48
N GLY A 760 10.53 20.61 -0.91
CA GLY A 760 11.30 21.66 -1.56
C GLY A 760 10.50 22.94 -1.81
N ASP A 761 9.37 23.11 -1.11
CA ASP A 761 8.49 24.27 -1.29
C ASP A 761 8.97 25.53 -0.54
N GLY A 762 10.10 25.41 0.17
CA GLY A 762 10.72 26.44 0.98
C GLY A 762 10.12 26.58 2.37
N LYS A 763 9.23 25.66 2.78
CA LYS A 763 8.64 25.60 4.12
C LYS A 763 9.09 24.36 4.87
N MET A 764 9.06 24.47 6.19
CA MET A 764 9.47 23.45 7.13
C MET A 764 8.37 22.39 7.30
N ASP A 765 8.71 21.13 7.07
CA ASP A 765 7.81 19.99 7.30
C ASP A 765 8.12 19.24 8.60
N LEU A 766 7.21 18.36 9.00
CA LEU A 766 7.31 17.60 10.25
C LEU A 766 7.49 16.10 9.98
N LEU A 767 8.59 15.53 10.46
CA LEU A 767 8.80 14.09 10.49
C LEU A 767 8.48 13.52 11.88
N TRP A 768 7.41 12.74 11.93
CA TRP A 768 6.99 12.02 13.12
C TRP A 768 7.47 10.57 13.09
N ARG A 769 7.78 10.02 14.27
CA ARG A 769 8.04 8.59 14.43
C ARG A 769 7.22 8.01 15.58
N ASN A 770 6.60 6.87 15.33
CA ASN A 770 6.00 6.06 16.39
C ASN A 770 7.12 5.39 17.21
N THR A 771 7.21 5.70 18.49
CA THR A 771 8.29 5.23 19.36
C THR A 771 8.25 3.73 19.67
N SER A 772 7.14 3.06 19.36
CA SER A 772 6.99 1.62 19.57
C SER A 772 7.24 0.78 18.32
N SER A 773 6.87 1.29 17.13
CA SER A 773 7.00 0.56 15.87
C SER A 773 8.08 1.10 14.94
N ASN A 774 8.65 2.27 15.23
CA ASN A 774 9.50 3.06 14.32
C ASN A 774 8.84 3.44 12.99
N ALA A 775 7.52 3.28 12.85
CA ALA A 775 6.79 3.80 11.71
C ALA A 775 6.98 5.32 11.64
N ALA A 776 7.48 5.81 10.51
CA ALA A 776 7.70 7.23 10.25
C ALA A 776 6.52 7.83 9.47
N THR A 777 6.22 9.10 9.70
CA THR A 777 5.13 9.83 9.05
C THR A 777 5.55 11.26 8.79
N VAL A 778 5.51 11.70 7.54
CA VAL A 778 5.83 13.06 7.14
C VAL A 778 4.54 13.87 7.02
N TRP A 779 4.51 15.06 7.61
CA TRP A 779 3.45 16.05 7.42
C TRP A 779 4.02 17.21 6.60
N LEU A 780 3.52 17.37 5.38
CA LEU A 780 3.83 18.53 4.55
C LEU A 780 3.03 19.72 5.08
N MET A 781 3.69 20.82 5.39
CA MET A 781 3.12 21.95 6.12
C MET A 781 2.88 23.16 5.22
N ASN A 782 1.86 23.93 5.56
CA ASN A 782 1.65 25.26 5.01
C ASN A 782 1.14 26.16 6.13
N GLY A 783 2.06 26.91 6.73
CA GLY A 783 1.88 27.58 8.00
C GLY A 783 1.57 26.58 9.12
N ALA A 784 0.54 26.86 9.91
CA ALA A 784 0.14 26.02 11.05
C ALA A 784 -0.74 24.80 10.68
N THR A 785 -0.85 24.45 9.40
CA THR A 785 -1.70 23.36 8.90
C THR A 785 -0.91 22.36 8.07
N ALA A 786 -1.14 21.06 8.29
CA ALA A 786 -0.62 20.02 7.42
C ALA A 786 -1.46 19.95 6.14
N SER A 787 -0.86 20.23 4.99
CA SER A 787 -1.48 20.13 3.67
C SER A 787 -1.69 18.67 3.26
N ARG A 788 -0.74 17.79 3.62
CA ARG A 788 -0.78 16.34 3.39
C ARG A 788 -0.06 15.60 4.51
N THR A 789 -0.56 14.42 4.88
CA THR A 789 0.11 13.53 5.84
C THR A 789 0.19 12.12 5.28
N ALA A 790 1.35 11.48 5.39
CA ALA A 790 1.54 10.10 4.91
C ALA A 790 2.62 9.38 5.72
N SER A 791 2.42 8.08 5.93
CA SER A 791 3.47 7.23 6.50
C SER A 791 4.54 6.96 5.45
N VAL A 792 5.81 7.02 5.84
CA VAL A 792 6.96 6.74 4.97
C VAL A 792 7.62 5.44 5.40
N GLY A 793 7.87 4.55 4.44
CA GLY A 793 8.42 3.22 4.72
C GLY A 793 7.52 2.33 5.58
N ALA A 794 6.20 2.57 5.59
CA ALA A 794 5.22 1.71 6.29
C ALA A 794 5.25 0.25 5.81
N ASP A 795 5.71 0.07 4.59
CA ASP A 795 5.76 -1.21 3.89
C ASP A 795 7.20 -1.58 3.51
N CYS A 796 8.19 -1.10 4.24
CA CYS A 796 9.55 -1.54 4.02
C CYS A 796 9.69 -3.09 4.00
N ASP A 797 10.69 -3.59 3.27
CA ASP A 797 10.99 -5.01 3.14
C ASP A 797 11.61 -5.53 4.45
N THR A 798 10.82 -6.30 5.19
CA THR A 798 11.25 -6.96 6.43
C THR A 798 12.13 -8.19 6.19
N SER A 799 12.19 -8.70 4.96
CA SER A 799 13.06 -9.82 4.58
C SER A 799 14.48 -9.37 4.28
N VAL A 800 14.67 -8.08 3.99
CA VAL A 800 15.99 -7.46 3.81
C VAL A 800 16.48 -6.96 5.16
N ASN A 801 17.37 -7.73 5.77
CA ASN A 801 18.11 -7.27 6.95
C ASN A 801 19.07 -6.12 6.58
N TRP A 802 19.31 -5.23 7.53
CA TRP A 802 20.46 -4.31 7.49
C TRP A 802 21.75 -5.12 7.70
N GLY A 803 22.08 -5.97 6.74
CA GLY A 803 23.30 -6.79 6.75
C GLY A 803 24.56 -5.91 6.82
N PRO A 804 25.74 -6.52 7.00
CA PRO A 804 26.99 -5.76 7.07
C PRO A 804 27.11 -4.88 5.82
N ALA A 805 27.27 -3.58 6.05
CA ALA A 805 27.45 -2.63 4.96
C ALA A 805 28.73 -2.96 4.17
N PRO A 806 28.86 -2.50 2.91
CA PRO A 806 30.09 -2.68 2.15
C PRO A 806 31.32 -2.02 2.78
N MET A 807 31.15 -1.19 3.80
CA MET A 807 32.21 -0.53 4.55
C MET A 807 31.88 -0.50 6.05
N THR A 808 32.80 -0.97 6.87
CA THR A 808 32.71 -0.94 8.33
C THR A 808 33.74 0.03 8.90
N TYR A 809 33.33 0.87 9.85
CA TYR A 809 34.20 1.86 10.49
C TYR A 809 34.28 1.61 12.00
N ASP A 810 35.50 1.48 12.50
CA ASP A 810 35.78 1.36 13.94
C ASP A 810 35.56 2.70 14.69
N GLU A 811 35.72 2.69 16.02
CA GLU A 811 35.63 3.92 16.82
C GLU A 811 36.64 5.03 16.43
N ASN A 812 37.70 4.68 15.70
CA ASN A 812 38.71 5.60 15.20
C ASN A 812 38.39 6.13 13.79
N MET A 813 37.25 5.74 13.21
CA MET A 813 36.86 6.02 11.83
C MET A 813 37.84 5.46 10.80
N ASN A 814 38.57 4.40 11.15
CA ASN A 814 39.33 3.62 10.20
C ASN A 814 38.38 2.67 9.48
N LEU A 815 38.56 2.56 8.16
CA LEU A 815 37.90 1.51 7.40
C LEU A 815 38.49 0.17 7.83
N VAL A 816 37.64 -0.67 8.41
CA VAL A 816 37.95 -2.08 8.67
C VAL A 816 37.57 -2.82 7.40
N ALA A 817 38.56 -3.38 6.71
CA ALA A 817 38.29 -4.17 5.51
C ALA A 817 37.53 -5.43 5.92
N CYS A 818 36.40 -5.67 5.27
CA CYS A 818 35.68 -6.94 5.39
C CYS A 818 36.38 -7.94 4.48
N ASP A 819 37.03 -8.97 5.02
CA ASP A 819 37.40 -10.12 4.21
C ASP A 819 36.11 -10.91 3.88
N ALA A 820 35.95 -11.20 2.58
CA ALA A 820 34.72 -11.79 2.02
C ALA A 820 34.59 -13.31 2.25
N PRO A 821 35.65 -14.04 2.66
CA PRO A 821 35.50 -15.37 3.21
C PRO A 821 35.95 -15.45 4.68
N ASP A 822 35.22 -16.25 5.45
CA ASP A 822 35.63 -16.91 6.69
C ASP A 822 37.01 -17.57 6.46
N GLU A 823 38.07 -16.98 7.03
CA GLU A 823 39.46 -17.34 6.71
C GLU A 823 39.90 -18.64 7.40
N ASP A 824 39.32 -18.96 8.56
CA ASP A 824 39.67 -20.14 9.35
C ASP A 824 38.63 -21.28 9.30
N GLY A 825 37.45 -21.02 8.75
CA GLY A 825 36.39 -21.98 8.45
C GLY A 825 35.46 -22.32 9.61
N ASP A 826 35.37 -21.47 10.63
CA ASP A 826 34.54 -21.71 11.82
C ASP A 826 33.05 -21.32 11.66
N GLY A 827 32.72 -20.68 10.54
CA GLY A 827 31.37 -20.22 10.18
C GLY A 827 31.07 -18.77 10.59
N TRP A 828 32.02 -18.08 11.21
CA TRP A 828 31.99 -16.66 11.49
C TRP A 828 32.97 -15.93 10.56
N THR A 829 32.81 -14.63 10.49
CA THR A 829 33.71 -13.72 9.76
C THR A 829 33.89 -12.52 10.67
N ILE A 830 34.84 -11.64 10.39
CA ILE A 830 34.92 -10.34 11.08
C ILE A 830 33.56 -9.61 11.07
N CYS A 831 32.75 -9.79 10.02
CA CYS A 831 31.40 -9.23 9.92
C CYS A 831 30.32 -10.00 10.69
N GLY A 832 30.57 -11.28 11.01
CA GLY A 832 29.76 -12.10 11.89
C GLY A 832 29.94 -11.77 13.38
N GLY A 833 30.91 -10.93 13.73
CA GLY A 833 31.28 -10.60 15.11
C GLY A 833 32.55 -11.31 15.58
N ASP A 834 33.26 -11.98 14.67
CA ASP A 834 34.57 -12.56 14.93
C ASP A 834 35.61 -11.45 15.17
N CYS A 835 36.37 -11.57 16.25
CA CYS A 835 37.41 -10.65 16.62
C CYS A 835 38.82 -11.09 16.17
N ASP A 836 38.98 -12.31 15.64
CA ASP A 836 40.18 -12.83 14.97
C ASP A 836 39.86 -13.95 13.93
N ASP A 837 39.47 -13.57 12.70
CA ASP A 837 39.13 -14.46 11.54
C ASP A 837 40.23 -15.46 11.12
N ALA A 838 41.38 -15.43 11.79
CA ALA A 838 42.50 -16.34 11.55
C ALA A 838 42.63 -17.44 12.62
N ASP A 839 41.80 -17.39 13.67
CA ASP A 839 41.79 -18.36 14.78
C ASP A 839 40.37 -18.92 15.01
N PRO A 840 40.08 -20.18 14.62
CA PRO A 840 38.73 -20.78 14.67
C PRO A 840 38.25 -21.10 16.09
N HIS A 841 38.92 -20.55 17.09
CA HIS A 841 38.59 -20.61 18.51
C HIS A 841 38.18 -19.25 19.08
N VAL A 842 38.31 -18.18 18.29
CA VAL A 842 37.97 -16.81 18.66
C VAL A 842 36.77 -16.41 17.83
N HIS A 843 35.57 -16.45 18.39
CA HIS A 843 34.34 -16.11 17.67
C HIS A 843 33.19 -15.86 18.64
N PRO A 844 32.08 -15.20 18.22
CA PRO A 844 30.91 -15.05 19.06
C PRO A 844 30.39 -16.39 19.61
N GLY A 845 30.37 -16.51 20.94
CA GLY A 845 29.96 -17.74 21.62
C GLY A 845 31.04 -18.83 21.73
N GLY A 846 32.30 -18.48 21.45
CA GLY A 846 33.48 -19.26 21.80
C GLY A 846 33.56 -19.55 23.31
N ALA A 847 34.37 -20.55 23.69
CA ALA A 847 34.55 -20.88 25.10
C ALA A 847 35.78 -20.14 25.64
N ASP A 848 35.54 -19.04 26.33
CA ASP A 848 36.57 -18.20 26.95
C ASP A 848 37.49 -19.01 27.89
N LEU A 849 38.81 -18.85 27.70
CA LEU A 849 39.87 -19.54 28.44
C LEU A 849 40.46 -18.63 29.52
N PRO A 850 40.04 -18.76 30.80
CA PRO A 850 40.27 -17.71 31.76
C PRO A 850 41.75 -17.40 32.06
N GLY A 851 42.14 -16.14 31.84
CA GLY A 851 43.43 -15.57 32.22
C GLY A 851 44.57 -15.85 31.24
N ASN A 852 44.26 -16.17 29.98
CA ASN A 852 45.26 -16.35 28.92
C ASN A 852 45.57 -15.05 28.15
N GLY A 853 44.80 -13.98 28.39
CA GLY A 853 44.92 -12.67 27.75
C GLY A 853 44.29 -12.55 26.36
N LEU A 854 43.52 -13.55 25.94
CA LEU A 854 42.73 -13.58 24.71
C LEU A 854 41.24 -13.53 25.07
N ASP A 855 40.45 -12.96 24.18
CA ASP A 855 39.00 -12.80 24.32
C ASP A 855 38.36 -13.72 23.27
N GLU A 856 38.20 -15.00 23.60
CA GLU A 856 37.75 -16.02 22.63
C GLU A 856 36.26 -15.92 22.27
N ASP A 857 35.44 -15.25 23.07
CA ASP A 857 34.01 -15.10 22.79
C ASP A 857 33.62 -13.71 22.27
N CYS A 858 34.63 -12.84 22.09
CA CYS A 858 34.53 -11.49 21.55
C CYS A 858 33.58 -10.58 22.34
N ASP A 859 33.46 -10.79 23.66
CA ASP A 859 32.60 -10.02 24.55
C ASP A 859 33.28 -8.75 25.13
N GLY A 860 34.58 -8.60 24.86
CA GLY A 860 35.42 -7.49 25.27
C GLY A 860 36.25 -7.75 26.53
N ALA A 861 36.26 -8.95 27.09
CA ALA A 861 37.05 -9.29 28.28
C ALA A 861 37.43 -10.79 28.40
N ASP A 862 38.72 -11.08 28.57
CA ASP A 862 39.21 -12.41 29.01
C ASP A 862 38.62 -12.80 30.37
N ALA A 863 38.01 -13.99 30.45
CA ALA A 863 37.40 -14.52 31.65
C ALA A 863 38.40 -14.56 32.81
N THR A 864 37.92 -14.26 34.02
CA THR A 864 38.75 -14.38 35.21
C THR A 864 38.49 -15.71 35.91
N SER A 865 39.56 -16.49 36.14
CA SER A 865 39.46 -17.82 36.76
C SER A 865 38.80 -17.75 38.15
N PRO A 866 37.77 -18.56 38.45
CA PRO A 866 37.10 -18.57 39.74
C PRO A 866 37.87 -19.41 40.78
N LEU A 867 39.16 -19.12 40.98
CA LEU A 867 39.96 -19.67 42.07
C LEU A 867 40.96 -18.65 42.60
N CYS A 868 40.48 -17.48 43.03
CA CYS A 868 41.16 -16.68 44.05
C CYS A 868 40.20 -15.70 44.73
N ALA A 869 39.15 -16.23 45.37
CA ALA A 869 38.45 -15.48 46.40
C ALA A 869 39.30 -15.46 47.68
N ALA A 870 39.56 -14.25 48.18
CA ALA A 870 40.37 -13.94 49.34
C ALA A 870 40.03 -14.77 50.59
N VAL A 871 41.06 -15.11 51.38
CA VAL A 871 40.90 -15.50 52.79
C VAL A 871 41.78 -14.59 53.66
N PRO A 872 41.29 -14.09 54.82
CA PRO A 872 41.89 -12.97 55.53
C PRO A 872 43.12 -13.35 56.36
N GLU A 873 43.92 -12.33 56.68
CA GLU A 873 45.10 -12.37 57.55
C GLU A 873 44.85 -13.08 58.90
N GLY A 874 45.74 -14.01 59.27
CA GLY A 874 45.87 -14.45 60.65
C GLY A 874 46.55 -15.81 60.87
N ALA A 875 47.67 -15.78 61.60
CA ALA A 875 48.31 -16.87 62.35
C ALA A 875 49.24 -17.88 61.62
N GLY A 876 50.55 -17.58 61.65
CA GLY A 876 51.54 -18.37 62.43
C GLY A 876 52.02 -19.74 61.92
N GLY A 877 53.31 -19.80 61.57
CA GLY A 877 54.23 -20.82 62.08
C GLY A 877 54.56 -22.05 61.21
N ALA A 878 55.80 -22.03 60.68
CA ALA A 878 56.82 -23.11 60.57
C ALA A 878 56.46 -24.58 60.22
N TRP A 879 57.49 -25.26 59.66
CA TRP A 879 57.63 -26.69 59.27
C TRP A 879 57.07 -27.01 57.86
N GLY A 880 57.72 -27.75 56.96
CA GLY A 880 58.98 -28.48 56.96
C GLY A 880 59.09 -29.31 55.67
N LEU A 881 60.30 -29.31 55.07
CA LEU A 881 60.95 -30.27 54.17
C LEU A 881 60.22 -31.56 53.74
N ALA A 882 60.25 -31.85 52.43
CA ALA A 882 61.10 -32.88 51.76
C ALA A 882 60.40 -33.57 50.57
N LEU A 883 61.07 -33.67 49.42
CA LEU A 883 61.55 -34.95 48.89
C LEU A 883 62.57 -34.76 47.73
N TYR A 884 63.65 -35.55 47.82
CA TYR A 884 64.80 -35.73 46.92
C TYR A 884 64.37 -36.29 45.53
N ALA A 885 64.92 -35.91 44.37
CA ALA A 885 66.29 -35.93 43.80
C ALA A 885 66.80 -37.30 43.27
N LEU A 886 66.83 -37.38 41.92
CA LEU A 886 67.81 -38.00 40.99
C LEU A 886 67.77 -39.53 40.72
N PRO A 887 68.25 -40.06 39.54
CA PRO A 887 69.41 -39.55 38.78
C PRO A 887 69.50 -39.70 37.22
N PHE A 888 70.44 -38.92 36.64
CA PHE A 888 71.47 -39.23 35.61
C PHE A 888 71.21 -39.52 34.09
N LEU A 889 71.82 -38.64 33.27
CA LEU A 889 72.81 -38.83 32.17
C LEU A 889 72.53 -39.52 30.80
N ALA A 890 72.58 -38.68 29.75
CA ALA A 890 73.39 -38.71 28.51
C ALA A 890 73.69 -40.01 27.71
N ALA A 891 73.41 -40.00 26.38
CA ALA A 891 74.39 -40.25 25.29
C ALA A 891 73.78 -40.25 23.84
N LEU A 892 74.24 -39.30 23.01
CA LEU A 892 74.87 -39.45 21.68
C LEU A 892 74.38 -40.48 20.62
N ARG A 893 73.98 -39.95 19.44
CA ARG A 893 74.50 -40.15 18.05
C ARG A 893 73.43 -40.45 16.98
N GLY A 894 73.41 -39.60 15.94
CA GLY A 894 72.81 -39.88 14.63
C GLY A 894 72.95 -38.72 13.64
N ARG A 895 74.14 -38.52 13.07
CA ARG A 895 74.38 -37.59 11.93
C ARG A 895 74.05 -38.27 10.60
N ARG A 896 73.43 -37.50 9.68
CA ARG A 896 73.71 -37.31 8.21
C ARG A 896 72.42 -36.74 7.59
N ARG A 897 72.41 -35.79 6.66
CA ARG A 897 73.40 -35.38 5.65
C ARG A 897 73.05 -33.97 5.16
N VAL A 898 74.07 -33.20 4.81
CA VAL A 898 74.00 -31.87 4.15
C VAL A 898 74.17 -32.06 2.63
N GLN A 899 73.46 -31.26 1.83
CA GLN A 899 73.85 -30.76 0.49
C GLN A 899 73.09 -29.42 0.30
N THR A 900 73.67 -28.23 0.50
CA THR A 900 74.47 -27.37 -0.43
C THR A 900 73.88 -27.14 -1.82
N HIS A 901 73.35 -25.94 -2.08
CA HIS A 901 73.97 -24.84 -2.87
C HIS A 901 72.94 -23.69 -3.05
N THR A 902 73.22 -22.42 -2.68
CA THR A 902 73.84 -21.33 -3.50
C THR A 902 73.32 -21.31 -4.96
N GLN A 903 72.88 -20.21 -5.58
CA GLN A 903 73.24 -18.80 -5.48
C GLN A 903 72.26 -17.95 -6.33
N ALA A 904 72.29 -16.64 -6.11
CA ALA A 904 71.54 -15.54 -6.71
C ALA A 904 71.45 -15.45 -8.25
N MET A 905 70.41 -14.78 -8.77
CA MET A 905 70.47 -13.44 -9.39
C MET A 905 69.31 -13.15 -10.36
N LYS A 906 68.83 -11.89 -10.29
CA LYS A 906 68.30 -11.01 -11.36
C LYS A 906 66.84 -11.16 -11.85
N LYS A 907 66.21 -9.97 -11.89
CA LYS A 907 64.88 -9.57 -12.40
C LYS A 907 63.72 -10.00 -11.47
N ASN A 908 62.86 -9.13 -10.95
CA ASN A 908 62.57 -7.71 -11.20
C ASN A 908 62.72 -6.88 -9.94
#